data_AF-A0A1R3RZA7-F1
#
_entry.id   AF-A0A1R3RZA7-F1
#
_cell.length_a   1.000
_cell.length_b   1.000
_cell.length_c   1.000
_cell.angle_alpha   90.00
_cell.angle_beta   90.00
_cell.angle_gamma   90.00
#
_symmetry.space_group_name_H-M   'P 1'
#
loop_
_entity.id
_entity.type
_entity.pdbx_description
1 polymer ?
#
loop_
_entity_poly.entity_id
_entity_poly.type
_entity_poly.pdbx_seq_one_letter_code
_entity_poly.pdbx_strand_id
1 'polypeptide(L)'
;MRQKAAGQRSRRQTAPSGRALELKVREATELETIPDSLDSITDIHNELEFAQWYSEVEESLLEASYDEYQACLQELQMSKSHLDSLLSDTSSTLNLLTSLSNDFRVVELQTSNFQKQCEGLLSAQKHDSDLAADIQENLQYYDFLDPASRKLNAPGAGNTVRGKDFSDMLRRLDECLDYMETHPDQKEAGVYRSRYRLLMTRALTLIRTHFVSSLRDVYTDASKKIADKQLNDTTMSTLLYAKFRVGAPELKQIGLEIQKRAVPPLEPDQGTEAEYQSLLNELHVNYAATRGKLIIPLVRKNLYDIAQSPTSSQDLVSFARASISYIRGVCLDEFELWGEWFHGQGGLYDFLETICEPLYDYLRPRIIHEDKIVKLCQLCTLLQTRYLLDQDEEIEQIDANQLDFPALIQPALEDVQTRLVFRAQAFLRDEIERYKPRPEDLDYPARNKQISISVTEGQISGRKVASADALVNLPKPTKQTEDGDTSLEQDSKWDLESPNALSGWYPTLRKAIWLLSRIYRLVNSTVFDDLAHQIVHQTNTSLHYASTLLTNKSTSTDAQLFLMSHLLILKQQIVAFDIEYVAPEVTFDFSGVTSTFWELRERGGLFNPRNLMRLVGHGLLPRVVENMLDAKVELDGRLRTVINDFINGFASKMTASLPAKFVDARNLQRGELIYPTCQNIEKEVPNLRKVLSEYLDDGRMKETLVGAVQDRVIQIYEDFFEKYTSSERRKGNPVSTKGKGREDTVWDVDTFAEWCEGIFRVGFLGPGQEVDDGDEDTTSRSLSRGGSPGS
;
A
#
# COMPACT_ATOMS: atom_id res chain seq x y z
N MET A 1 -6.16 -4.75 -53.99
CA MET A 1 -7.03 -5.43 -54.96
C MET A 1 -7.06 -4.62 -56.25
N ARG A 2 -6.58 -5.19 -57.36
CA ARG A 2 -6.64 -4.59 -58.70
C ARG A 2 -7.99 -4.91 -59.33
N GLN A 3 -8.70 -3.90 -59.85
CA GLN A 3 -9.76 -4.11 -60.84
C GLN A 3 -9.39 -3.44 -62.16
N LYS A 4 -9.39 -4.27 -63.20
CA LYS A 4 -9.24 -3.93 -64.61
C LYS A 4 -10.58 -3.39 -65.13
N ALA A 5 -10.54 -2.42 -66.02
CA ALA A 5 -11.60 -2.21 -67.01
C ALA A 5 -10.95 -2.00 -68.38
N ALA A 6 -11.27 -2.89 -69.31
CA ALA A 6 -10.82 -2.90 -70.69
C ALA A 6 -11.77 -2.06 -71.56
N GLY A 7 -11.21 -1.28 -72.47
CA GLY A 7 -11.94 -0.58 -73.54
C GLY A 7 -11.39 -1.00 -74.91
N GLN A 8 -12.21 -1.73 -75.67
CA GLN A 8 -11.99 -2.18 -77.04
C GLN A 8 -11.62 -1.03 -78.00
N ARG A 9 -10.57 -1.22 -78.82
CA ARG A 9 -10.34 -0.44 -80.04
C ARG A 9 -10.62 -1.31 -81.27
N SER A 10 -11.60 -0.88 -82.05
CA SER A 10 -11.99 -1.50 -83.32
C SER A 10 -10.95 -1.26 -84.41
N ARG A 11 -10.57 -2.36 -85.04
CA ARG A 11 -9.73 -2.51 -86.23
C ARG A 11 -10.40 -1.86 -87.45
N ARG A 12 -9.80 -0.82 -88.03
CA ARG A 12 -10.19 -0.30 -89.35
C ARG A 12 -9.32 -0.92 -90.44
N GLN A 13 -10.02 -1.53 -91.40
CA GLN A 13 -9.52 -2.19 -92.58
C GLN A 13 -8.94 -1.15 -93.56
N THR A 14 -7.74 -1.41 -94.07
CA THR A 14 -7.21 -0.80 -95.28
C THR A 14 -7.76 -1.56 -96.49
N ALA A 15 -8.51 -0.89 -97.35
CA ALA A 15 -8.94 -1.41 -98.65
C ALA A 15 -7.96 -0.97 -99.77
N PRO A 16 -7.83 -1.75 -100.87
CA PRO A 16 -6.73 -1.63 -101.81
C PRO A 16 -7.07 -0.84 -103.09
N SER A 17 -6.00 -0.52 -103.81
CA SER A 17 -5.84 0.07 -105.15
C SER A 17 -7.07 0.10 -106.09
N GLY A 18 -7.41 1.30 -106.54
CA GLY A 18 -8.27 1.55 -107.71
C GLY A 18 -7.55 1.25 -109.02
N ARG A 19 -8.30 0.64 -109.95
CA ARG A 19 -7.90 0.11 -111.27
C ARG A 19 -7.52 1.16 -112.31
N ALA A 20 -6.76 0.68 -113.28
CA ALA A 20 -6.36 1.30 -114.54
C ALA A 20 -7.53 1.94 -115.32
N LEU A 21 -7.29 3.15 -115.83
CA LEU A 21 -8.05 3.75 -116.92
C LEU A 21 -7.39 3.34 -118.24
N GLU A 22 -8.14 2.59 -119.03
CA GLU A 22 -7.83 2.23 -120.42
C GLU A 22 -7.64 3.49 -121.27
N LEU A 23 -6.46 3.66 -121.87
CA LEU A 23 -6.22 4.58 -122.97
C LEU A 23 -6.82 3.97 -124.24
N LYS A 24 -7.98 4.50 -124.68
CA LYS A 24 -8.48 4.30 -126.04
C LYS A 24 -7.54 4.99 -127.02
N VAL A 25 -6.75 4.22 -127.75
CA VAL A 25 -6.14 4.66 -129.01
C VAL A 25 -7.30 4.89 -129.98
N ARG A 26 -7.60 6.17 -130.27
CA ARG A 26 -8.40 6.53 -131.43
C ARG A 26 -7.53 6.34 -132.65
N GLU A 27 -7.97 5.46 -133.53
CA GLU A 27 -7.53 5.38 -134.93
C GLU A 27 -7.52 6.80 -135.52
N ALA A 28 -6.33 7.30 -135.85
CA ALA A 28 -6.18 8.35 -136.82
C ALA A 28 -6.38 7.70 -138.19
N THR A 29 -7.61 7.77 -138.67
CA THR A 29 -7.95 7.66 -140.08
C THR A 29 -7.25 8.82 -140.77
N GLU A 30 -6.14 8.55 -141.46
CA GLU A 30 -5.71 9.45 -142.55
C GLU A 30 -6.67 9.25 -143.70
N LEU A 31 -7.84 9.87 -143.53
CA LEU A 31 -8.68 10.29 -144.63
C LEU A 31 -7.93 11.41 -145.35
N GLU A 32 -7.67 11.11 -146.62
CA GLU A 32 -7.88 12.01 -147.74
C GLU A 32 -7.05 13.28 -147.70
N THR A 33 -6.14 13.41 -148.65
CA THR A 33 -6.46 14.17 -149.85
C THR A 33 -5.33 14.04 -150.85
N ILE A 34 -5.71 13.55 -152.03
CA ILE A 34 -4.91 13.45 -153.24
C ILE A 34 -4.42 14.86 -153.61
N PRO A 35 -3.14 15.10 -153.95
CA PRO A 35 -2.84 16.26 -154.78
C PRO A 35 -3.46 15.97 -156.15
N ASP A 36 -4.48 16.73 -156.52
CA ASP A 36 -5.16 16.79 -157.82
C ASP A 36 -4.21 17.11 -159.01
N SER A 37 -2.88 16.93 -158.87
CA SER A 37 -1.85 17.33 -159.86
C SER A 37 -1.31 16.18 -160.72
N LEU A 38 -1.95 15.01 -160.74
CA LEU A 38 -1.63 13.93 -161.71
C LEU A 38 -2.41 14.04 -163.03
N ASP A 39 -3.48 14.85 -163.07
CA ASP A 39 -4.22 15.13 -164.31
C ASP A 39 -3.52 16.17 -165.21
N SER A 40 -2.51 16.87 -164.70
CA SER A 40 -1.70 17.85 -165.44
C SER A 40 -0.49 17.26 -166.17
N ILE A 41 -0.45 15.95 -166.42
CA ILE A 41 0.55 15.32 -167.31
C ILE A 41 0.12 15.39 -168.78
N THR A 42 -1.18 15.62 -169.04
CA THR A 42 -1.74 15.60 -170.40
C THR A 42 -1.58 16.92 -171.17
N ASP A 43 -1.04 17.97 -170.55
CA ASP A 43 -0.87 19.30 -171.17
C ASP A 43 0.57 19.87 -171.08
N ILE A 44 1.57 19.03 -170.79
CA ILE A 44 2.98 19.46 -170.73
C ILE A 44 3.58 19.42 -172.13
N HIS A 45 3.79 20.60 -172.70
CA HIS A 45 4.33 20.74 -174.06
C HIS A 45 5.75 21.32 -174.07
N ASN A 46 6.31 21.66 -172.90
CA ASN A 46 7.61 22.33 -172.79
C ASN A 46 8.50 21.78 -171.64
N GLU A 47 9.81 21.75 -171.86
CA GLU A 47 10.81 21.21 -170.91
C GLU A 47 10.90 22.01 -169.59
N LEU A 48 10.51 23.28 -169.66
CA LEU A 48 10.41 24.19 -168.52
C LEU A 48 9.26 23.84 -167.56
N GLU A 49 8.16 23.29 -168.08
CA GLU A 49 6.98 22.89 -167.30
C GLU A 49 7.25 21.59 -166.52
N PHE A 50 8.05 20.67 -167.08
CA PHE A 50 8.43 19.42 -166.41
C PHE A 50 9.41 19.65 -165.23
N ALA A 51 10.39 20.55 -165.40
CA ALA A 51 11.33 20.87 -164.32
C ALA A 51 10.67 21.55 -163.12
N GLN A 52 9.63 22.37 -163.37
CA GLN A 52 8.82 22.98 -162.31
C GLN A 52 8.07 21.92 -161.53
N TRP A 53 7.40 20.98 -162.21
CA TRP A 53 6.70 19.87 -161.56
C TRP A 53 7.63 18.97 -160.73
N TYR A 54 8.81 18.61 -161.26
CA TYR A 54 9.75 17.76 -160.52
C TYR A 54 10.30 18.45 -159.26
N SER A 55 10.61 19.75 -159.33
CA SER A 55 11.08 20.53 -158.18
C SER A 55 10.01 20.64 -157.08
N GLU A 56 8.73 20.80 -157.47
CA GLU A 56 7.61 20.81 -156.51
C GLU A 56 7.47 19.45 -155.80
N VAL A 57 7.65 18.33 -156.52
CA VAL A 57 7.60 17.00 -155.91
C VAL A 57 8.80 16.76 -154.99
N GLU A 58 10.01 17.19 -155.35
CA GLU A 58 11.21 17.08 -154.51
C GLU A 58 11.10 17.93 -153.23
N GLU A 59 10.62 19.17 -153.32
CA GLU A 59 10.32 20.02 -152.15
C GLU A 59 9.28 19.35 -151.24
N SER A 60 8.21 18.77 -151.81
CA SER A 60 7.17 18.09 -151.02
C SER A 60 7.69 16.88 -150.22
N LEU A 61 8.62 16.11 -150.80
CA LEU A 61 9.22 14.95 -150.15
C LEU A 61 10.20 15.35 -149.04
N LEU A 62 10.92 16.47 -149.23
CA LEU A 62 11.83 17.02 -148.23
C LEU A 62 11.04 17.61 -147.04
N GLU A 63 9.94 18.31 -147.31
CA GLU A 63 9.04 18.85 -146.30
C GLU A 63 8.40 17.73 -145.44
N ALA A 64 7.94 16.65 -146.07
CA ALA A 64 7.42 15.48 -145.35
C ALA A 64 8.45 14.81 -144.41
N SER A 65 9.74 14.83 -144.76
CA SER A 65 10.79 14.28 -143.89
C SER A 65 11.12 15.18 -142.69
N TYR A 66 10.95 16.50 -142.83
CA TYR A 66 11.14 17.45 -141.73
C TYR A 66 10.01 17.39 -140.70
N ASP A 67 8.79 17.05 -141.15
CA ASP A 67 7.62 16.95 -140.28
C ASP A 67 7.77 15.89 -139.18
N GLU A 68 8.34 14.71 -139.50
CA GLU A 68 8.55 13.65 -138.50
C GLU A 68 9.58 14.04 -137.42
N TYR A 69 10.70 14.68 -137.80
CA TYR A 69 11.70 15.15 -136.84
C TYR A 69 11.20 16.34 -136.02
N GLN A 70 10.39 17.23 -136.61
CA GLN A 70 9.73 18.31 -135.87
C GLN A 70 8.72 17.76 -134.86
N ALA A 71 7.96 16.72 -135.21
CA ALA A 71 7.04 16.07 -134.28
C ALA A 71 7.78 15.46 -133.07
N CYS A 72 8.90 14.77 -133.30
CA CYS A 72 9.73 14.22 -132.21
C CYS A 72 10.34 15.31 -131.32
N LEU A 73 10.81 16.41 -131.93
CA LEU A 73 11.37 17.55 -131.20
C LEU A 73 10.30 18.28 -130.38
N GLN A 74 9.08 18.42 -130.92
CA GLN A 74 7.93 18.93 -130.17
C GLN A 74 7.56 18.01 -129.00
N GLU A 75 7.56 16.68 -129.18
CA GLU A 75 7.27 15.73 -128.10
C GLU A 75 8.34 15.80 -126.98
N LEU A 76 9.61 15.95 -127.34
CA LEU A 76 10.71 16.17 -126.39
C LEU A 76 10.61 17.52 -125.67
N GLN A 77 10.22 18.59 -126.36
CA GLN A 77 9.99 19.90 -125.75
C GLN A 77 8.77 19.88 -124.82
N MET A 78 7.69 19.19 -125.21
CA MET A 78 6.50 19.00 -124.39
C MET A 78 6.83 18.19 -123.13
N SER A 79 7.56 17.08 -123.25
CA SER A 79 7.99 16.28 -122.10
C SER A 79 8.94 17.05 -121.17
N LYS A 80 9.86 17.85 -121.72
CA LYS A 80 10.71 18.75 -120.93
C LYS A 80 9.88 19.79 -120.17
N SER A 81 8.96 20.47 -120.85
CA SER A 81 8.08 21.46 -120.20
C SER A 81 7.22 20.82 -119.11
N HIS A 82 6.78 19.58 -119.33
CA HIS A 82 6.04 18.82 -118.33
C HIS A 82 6.91 18.47 -117.11
N LEU A 83 8.15 18.03 -117.32
CA LEU A 83 9.10 17.77 -116.22
C LEU A 83 9.46 19.05 -115.47
N ASP A 84 9.65 20.18 -116.16
CA ASP A 84 9.92 21.47 -115.54
C ASP A 84 8.70 21.94 -114.70
N SER A 85 7.47 21.74 -115.20
CA SER A 85 6.24 21.99 -114.43
C SER A 85 6.18 21.10 -113.19
N LEU A 86 6.48 19.80 -113.33
CA LEU A 86 6.41 18.83 -112.24
C LEU A 86 7.48 19.13 -111.18
N LEU A 87 8.66 19.58 -111.59
CA LEU A 87 9.73 20.00 -110.67
C LEU A 87 9.36 21.31 -109.96
N SER A 88 8.76 22.27 -110.67
CA SER A 88 8.21 23.49 -110.08
C SER A 88 7.12 23.17 -109.04
N ASP A 89 6.18 22.28 -109.36
CA ASP A 89 5.12 21.85 -108.44
C ASP A 89 5.68 21.10 -107.23
N THR A 90 6.68 20.23 -107.45
CA THR A 90 7.36 19.51 -106.36
C THR A 90 8.12 20.48 -105.44
N SER A 91 8.79 21.49 -106.01
CA SER A 91 9.48 22.52 -105.21
C SER A 91 8.48 23.40 -104.44
N SER A 92 7.34 23.73 -105.05
CA SER A 92 6.26 24.50 -104.42
C SER A 92 5.61 23.73 -103.27
N THR A 93 5.35 22.43 -103.46
CA THR A 93 4.82 21.56 -102.40
C THR A 93 5.83 21.34 -101.27
N LEU A 94 7.13 21.24 -101.57
CA LEU A 94 8.18 21.14 -100.56
C LEU A 94 8.31 22.45 -99.76
N ASN A 95 8.22 23.60 -100.42
CA ASN A 95 8.17 24.91 -99.75
C ASN A 95 6.93 25.02 -98.85
N LEU A 96 5.77 24.58 -99.31
CA LEU A 96 4.54 24.55 -98.52
C LEU A 96 4.68 23.64 -97.29
N LEU A 97 5.26 22.45 -97.46
CA LEU A 97 5.51 21.51 -96.37
C LEU A 97 6.53 22.07 -95.37
N THR A 98 7.54 22.80 -95.85
CA THR A 98 8.53 23.46 -95.00
C THR A 98 7.90 24.59 -94.20
N SER A 99 7.03 25.40 -94.83
CA SER A 99 6.24 26.42 -94.14
C SER A 99 5.34 25.79 -93.07
N LEU A 100 4.61 24.73 -93.44
CA LEU A 100 3.71 24.03 -92.53
C LEU A 100 4.46 23.42 -91.34
N SER A 101 5.63 22.84 -91.57
CA SER A 101 6.50 22.31 -90.51
C SER A 101 6.97 23.41 -89.55
N ASN A 102 7.37 24.57 -90.08
CA ASN A 102 7.74 25.73 -89.27
C ASN A 102 6.55 26.26 -88.47
N ASP A 103 5.38 26.35 -89.07
CA ASP A 103 4.15 26.79 -88.39
C ASP A 103 3.77 25.81 -87.27
N PHE A 104 3.84 24.50 -87.52
CA PHE A 104 3.61 23.48 -86.48
C PHE A 104 4.60 23.61 -85.32
N ARG A 105 5.89 23.86 -85.61
CA ARG A 105 6.90 24.07 -84.56
C ARG A 105 6.62 25.34 -83.74
N VAL A 106 6.15 26.42 -84.38
CA VAL A 106 5.73 27.64 -83.68
C VAL A 106 4.53 27.35 -82.79
N VAL A 107 3.52 26.63 -83.30
CA VAL A 107 2.34 26.24 -82.52
C VAL A 107 2.71 25.32 -81.37
N GLU A 108 3.63 24.35 -81.56
CA GLU A 108 4.12 23.47 -80.50
C GLU A 108 4.84 24.26 -79.40
N LEU A 109 5.71 25.21 -79.77
CA LEU A 109 6.40 26.08 -78.82
C LEU A 109 5.40 26.96 -78.05
N GLN A 110 4.43 27.56 -78.75
CA GLN A 110 3.38 28.38 -78.13
C GLN A 110 2.48 27.56 -77.21
N THR A 111 2.08 26.35 -77.63
CA THR A 111 1.26 25.43 -76.85
C THR A 111 2.01 24.94 -75.61
N SER A 112 3.30 24.61 -75.74
CA SER A 112 4.14 24.22 -74.60
C SER A 112 4.34 25.37 -73.60
N ASN A 113 4.55 26.60 -74.10
CA ASN A 113 4.66 27.78 -73.24
C ASN A 113 3.32 28.09 -72.54
N PHE A 114 2.21 28.01 -73.27
CA PHE A 114 0.87 28.16 -72.71
C PHE A 114 0.59 27.08 -71.66
N GLN A 115 0.93 25.82 -71.94
CA GLN A 115 0.80 24.72 -70.98
C GLN A 115 1.61 24.99 -69.70
N LYS A 116 2.87 25.40 -69.81
CA LYS A 116 3.71 25.75 -68.64
C LYS A 116 3.11 26.90 -67.83
N GLN A 117 2.56 27.91 -68.49
CA GLN A 117 1.88 29.03 -67.82
C GLN A 117 0.61 28.56 -67.11
N CYS A 118 -0.21 27.72 -67.74
CA CYS A 118 -1.40 27.13 -67.13
C CYS A 118 -1.05 26.22 -65.95
N GLU A 119 0.00 25.39 -66.06
CA GLU A 119 0.49 24.57 -64.94
C GLU A 119 0.99 25.44 -63.78
N GLY A 120 1.70 26.53 -64.09
CA GLY A 120 2.10 27.55 -63.12
C GLY A 120 0.91 28.19 -62.42
N LEU A 121 -0.11 28.61 -63.18
CA LEU A 121 -1.34 29.19 -62.62
C LEU A 121 -2.17 28.18 -61.81
N LEU A 122 -2.27 26.93 -62.26
CA LEU A 122 -2.98 25.89 -61.53
C LEU A 122 -2.27 25.54 -60.21
N SER A 123 -0.94 25.49 -60.21
CA SER A 123 -0.17 25.28 -58.98
C SER A 123 -0.29 26.45 -58.01
N ALA A 124 -0.28 27.69 -58.50
CA ALA A 124 -0.54 28.88 -57.69
C ALA A 124 -1.97 28.89 -57.13
N GLN A 125 -2.99 28.62 -57.96
CA GLN A 125 -4.39 28.53 -57.52
C GLN A 125 -4.56 27.46 -56.45
N LYS A 126 -3.92 26.30 -56.62
CA LYS A 126 -3.98 25.24 -55.62
C LYS A 126 -3.31 25.69 -54.31
N HIS A 127 -2.12 26.29 -54.40
CA HIS A 127 -1.41 26.81 -53.23
C HIS A 127 -2.23 27.88 -52.49
N ASP A 128 -2.82 28.84 -53.21
CA ASP A 128 -3.65 29.89 -52.62
C ASP A 128 -4.93 29.32 -52.01
N SER A 129 -5.51 28.28 -52.62
CA SER A 129 -6.68 27.58 -52.08
C SER A 129 -6.34 26.80 -50.81
N ASP A 130 -5.18 26.13 -50.78
CA ASP A 130 -4.69 25.41 -49.61
C ASP A 130 -4.41 26.41 -48.48
N LEU A 131 -3.72 27.53 -48.78
CA LEU A 131 -3.46 28.60 -47.82
C LEU A 131 -4.75 29.23 -47.28
N ALA A 132 -5.75 29.45 -48.13
CA ALA A 132 -7.05 29.96 -47.69
C ALA A 132 -7.78 28.99 -46.75
N ALA A 133 -7.66 27.68 -47.00
CA ALA A 133 -8.20 26.65 -46.11
C ALA A 133 -7.48 26.64 -44.76
N ASP A 134 -6.15 26.71 -44.77
CA ASP A 134 -5.33 26.76 -43.53
C ASP A 134 -5.64 28.01 -42.69
N ILE A 135 -5.81 29.18 -43.34
CA ILE A 135 -6.20 30.41 -42.66
C ILE A 135 -7.59 30.24 -42.03
N GLN A 136 -8.55 29.65 -42.75
CA GLN A 136 -9.90 29.42 -42.26
C GLN A 136 -9.92 28.46 -41.06
N GLU A 137 -9.11 27.40 -41.10
CA GLU A 137 -8.96 26.44 -40.01
C GLU A 137 -8.35 27.09 -38.76
N ASN A 138 -7.32 27.94 -38.92
CA ASN A 138 -6.72 28.66 -37.79
C ASN A 138 -7.68 29.70 -37.19
N LEU A 139 -8.41 30.41 -38.04
CA LEU A 139 -9.30 31.50 -37.64
C LEU A 139 -10.53 31.02 -36.86
N GLN A 140 -10.96 29.77 -37.06
CA GLN A 140 -12.12 29.19 -36.35
C GLN A 140 -11.97 29.25 -34.81
N TYR A 141 -10.74 29.10 -34.30
CA TYR A 141 -10.43 29.14 -32.87
C TYR A 141 -10.42 30.56 -32.31
N TYR A 142 -10.26 31.59 -33.16
CA TYR A 142 -10.31 32.99 -32.75
C TYR A 142 -11.73 33.55 -32.80
N ASP A 143 -12.52 33.17 -33.82
CA ASP A 143 -13.91 33.59 -33.99
C ASP A 143 -14.84 33.10 -32.88
N PHE A 144 -14.50 31.99 -32.21
CA PHE A 144 -15.32 31.41 -31.16
C PHE A 144 -15.42 32.28 -29.89
N LEU A 145 -14.47 33.20 -29.66
CA LEU A 145 -14.38 34.00 -28.44
C LEU A 145 -15.62 34.86 -28.21
N ASP A 146 -16.07 35.58 -29.24
CA ASP A 146 -17.18 36.53 -29.14
C ASP A 146 -18.53 35.83 -28.89
N PRO A 147 -18.90 34.77 -29.64
CA PRO A 147 -20.08 33.95 -29.34
C PRO A 147 -20.06 33.36 -27.92
N ALA A 148 -18.92 32.82 -27.48
CA ALA A 148 -18.78 32.24 -26.13
C ALA A 148 -18.94 33.30 -25.04
N SER A 149 -18.29 34.45 -25.20
CA SER A 149 -18.39 35.58 -24.27
C SER A 149 -19.81 36.11 -24.13
N ARG A 150 -20.54 36.28 -25.25
CA ARG A 150 -21.93 36.74 -25.22
C ARG A 150 -22.85 35.76 -24.49
N LYS A 151 -22.67 34.46 -24.70
CA LYS A 151 -23.50 33.42 -24.05
C LYS A 151 -23.23 33.32 -22.55
N LEU A 152 -21.97 33.35 -22.12
CA LEU A 152 -21.58 33.20 -20.71
C LEU A 152 -21.84 34.46 -19.87
N ASN A 153 -21.83 35.64 -20.49
CA ASN A 153 -22.12 36.90 -19.82
C ASN A 153 -23.59 37.34 -19.89
N ALA A 154 -24.44 36.60 -20.62
CA ALA A 154 -25.87 36.91 -20.71
C ALA A 154 -26.57 36.80 -19.33
N PRO A 155 -27.52 37.71 -19.02
CA PRO A 155 -28.34 37.58 -17.82
C PRO A 155 -29.19 36.31 -17.93
N GLY A 156 -29.00 35.38 -17.00
CA GLY A 156 -29.68 34.06 -17.03
C GLY A 156 -28.84 32.90 -17.60
N ALA A 157 -27.56 33.12 -17.93
CA ALA A 157 -26.65 32.06 -18.40
C ALA A 157 -26.56 30.84 -17.45
N GLY A 158 -26.84 31.02 -16.15
CA GLY A 158 -26.91 29.93 -15.18
C GLY A 158 -28.01 28.88 -15.46
N ASN A 159 -29.07 29.24 -16.19
CA ASN A 159 -30.14 28.31 -16.54
C ASN A 159 -29.76 27.38 -17.70
N THR A 160 -28.76 27.77 -18.51
CA THR A 160 -28.29 27.00 -19.67
C THR A 160 -27.34 25.87 -19.25
N VAL A 161 -26.87 25.85 -18.01
CA VAL A 161 -25.91 24.86 -17.47
C VAL A 161 -26.38 23.41 -17.63
N ARG A 162 -27.70 23.16 -17.65
CA ARG A 162 -28.28 21.82 -17.84
C ARG A 162 -28.24 21.32 -19.29
N GLY A 163 -28.09 22.23 -20.26
CA GLY A 163 -28.15 21.89 -21.67
C GLY A 163 -26.87 21.26 -22.17
N LYS A 164 -26.99 20.29 -23.10
CA LYS A 164 -25.84 19.72 -23.83
C LYS A 164 -25.04 20.80 -24.57
N ASP A 165 -25.71 21.84 -25.02
CA ASP A 165 -25.08 23.00 -25.66
C ASP A 165 -24.04 23.68 -24.75
N PHE A 166 -24.21 23.62 -23.43
CA PHE A 166 -23.26 24.19 -22.46
C PHE A 166 -22.05 23.27 -22.28
N SER A 167 -22.24 21.95 -22.17
CA SER A 167 -21.11 21.00 -22.14
C SER A 167 -20.30 21.02 -23.43
N ASP A 168 -20.97 21.13 -24.58
CA ASP A 168 -20.31 21.25 -25.88
C ASP A 168 -19.54 22.57 -25.99
N MET A 169 -20.06 23.66 -25.39
CA MET A 169 -19.35 24.93 -25.30
C MET A 169 -18.09 24.83 -24.42
N LEU A 170 -18.17 24.15 -23.28
CA LEU A 170 -17.01 23.92 -22.42
C LEU A 170 -15.92 23.09 -23.13
N ARG A 171 -16.31 22.04 -23.85
CA ARG A 171 -15.39 21.24 -24.66
C ARG A 171 -14.72 22.08 -25.74
N ARG A 172 -15.48 22.92 -26.46
CA ARG A 172 -14.92 23.84 -27.46
C ARG A 172 -13.97 24.87 -26.84
N LEU A 173 -14.25 25.32 -25.62
CA LEU A 173 -13.33 26.21 -24.89
C LEU A 173 -12.02 25.49 -24.53
N ASP A 174 -12.06 24.21 -24.14
CA ASP A 174 -10.85 23.42 -23.93
C ASP A 174 -10.06 23.24 -25.23
N GLU A 175 -10.73 22.90 -26.34
CA GLU A 175 -10.10 22.77 -27.67
C GLU A 175 -9.45 24.09 -28.11
N CYS A 176 -10.10 25.24 -27.85
CA CYS A 176 -9.50 26.56 -28.11
C CYS A 176 -8.31 26.86 -27.19
N LEU A 177 -8.38 26.49 -25.91
CA LEU A 177 -7.27 26.68 -24.98
C LEU A 177 -6.06 25.85 -25.42
N ASP A 178 -6.23 24.57 -25.70
CA ASP A 178 -5.19 23.64 -26.17
C ASP A 178 -4.54 24.12 -27.48
N TYR A 179 -5.34 24.59 -28.43
CA TYR A 179 -4.83 25.19 -29.66
C TYR A 179 -3.92 26.40 -29.39
N MET A 180 -4.30 27.29 -28.45
CA MET A 180 -3.47 28.44 -28.07
C MET A 180 -2.23 28.03 -27.26
N GLU A 181 -2.22 26.86 -26.61
CA GLU A 181 -1.04 26.33 -25.92
C GLU A 181 -0.03 25.74 -26.89
N THR A 182 -0.51 25.03 -27.91
CA THR A 182 0.33 24.39 -28.94
C THR A 182 0.89 25.38 -29.96
N HIS A 183 0.30 26.57 -30.11
CA HIS A 183 0.73 27.61 -31.07
C HIS A 183 1.14 28.95 -30.39
N PRO A 184 2.15 28.95 -29.50
CA PRO A 184 2.58 30.17 -28.79
C PRO A 184 3.22 31.22 -29.71
N ASP A 185 3.68 30.81 -30.91
CA ASP A 185 4.34 31.69 -31.89
C ASP A 185 3.36 32.67 -32.56
N GLN A 186 2.04 32.44 -32.45
CA GLN A 186 1.03 33.33 -33.03
C GLN A 186 0.89 34.62 -32.22
N LYS A 187 0.88 35.78 -32.91
CA LYS A 187 0.96 37.12 -32.31
C LYS A 187 -0.06 37.38 -31.18
N GLU A 188 -1.29 36.91 -31.32
CA GLU A 188 -2.38 37.20 -30.38
C GLU A 188 -2.77 35.99 -29.49
N ALA A 189 -2.07 34.85 -29.64
CA ALA A 189 -2.42 33.62 -28.92
C ALA A 189 -2.42 33.80 -27.40
N GLY A 190 -1.42 34.51 -26.85
CA GLY A 190 -1.37 34.78 -25.40
C GLY A 190 -2.55 35.59 -24.87
N VAL A 191 -3.02 36.58 -25.64
CA VAL A 191 -4.17 37.42 -25.25
C VAL A 191 -5.46 36.60 -25.32
N TYR A 192 -5.68 35.86 -26.40
CA TYR A 192 -6.87 35.00 -26.54
C TYR A 192 -6.89 33.90 -25.48
N ARG A 193 -5.75 33.28 -25.18
CA ARG A 193 -5.62 32.29 -24.09
C ARG A 193 -6.07 32.86 -22.75
N SER A 194 -5.61 34.06 -22.39
CA SER A 194 -6.03 34.70 -21.14
C SER A 194 -7.54 34.96 -21.07
N ARG A 195 -8.15 35.37 -22.18
CA ARG A 195 -9.60 35.60 -22.28
C ARG A 195 -10.40 34.30 -22.23
N TYR A 196 -9.95 33.25 -22.91
CA TYR A 196 -10.56 31.93 -22.84
C TYR A 196 -10.51 31.33 -21.44
N ARG A 197 -9.39 31.53 -20.72
CA ARG A 197 -9.28 31.16 -19.30
C ARG A 197 -10.32 31.88 -18.44
N LEU A 198 -10.46 33.20 -18.61
CA LEU A 198 -11.48 33.96 -17.88
C LEU A 198 -12.91 33.46 -18.16
N LEU A 199 -13.20 33.13 -19.43
CA LEU A 199 -14.49 32.54 -19.81
C LEU A 199 -14.69 31.15 -19.20
N MET A 200 -13.65 30.33 -19.12
CA MET A 200 -13.68 29.03 -18.47
C MET A 200 -13.99 29.18 -16.97
N THR A 201 -13.24 29.99 -16.23
CA THR A 201 -13.50 30.25 -14.80
C THR A 201 -14.92 30.78 -14.58
N ARG A 202 -15.41 31.66 -15.47
CA ARG A 202 -16.79 32.15 -15.43
C ARG A 202 -17.81 31.02 -15.63
N ALA A 203 -17.60 30.15 -16.60
CA ALA A 203 -18.50 29.03 -16.89
C ALA A 203 -18.55 28.03 -15.72
N LEU A 204 -17.41 27.67 -15.13
CA LEU A 204 -17.33 26.81 -13.95
C LEU A 204 -17.96 27.47 -12.72
N THR A 205 -17.86 28.79 -12.57
CA THR A 205 -18.55 29.53 -11.50
C THR A 205 -20.07 29.51 -11.67
N LEU A 206 -20.58 29.56 -12.90
CA LEU A 206 -22.01 29.39 -13.18
C LEU A 206 -22.50 27.99 -12.81
N ILE A 207 -21.71 26.96 -13.15
CA ILE A 207 -21.96 25.58 -12.71
C ILE A 207 -22.06 25.52 -11.19
N ARG A 208 -21.05 26.03 -10.47
CA ARG A 208 -21.03 26.04 -9.01
C ARG A 208 -22.27 26.72 -8.42
N THR A 209 -22.65 27.87 -8.98
CA THR A 209 -23.81 28.64 -8.53
C THR A 209 -25.12 27.86 -8.73
N HIS A 210 -25.29 27.20 -9.88
CA HIS A 210 -26.45 26.36 -10.15
C HIS A 210 -26.49 25.12 -9.22
N PHE A 211 -25.34 24.49 -8.98
CA PHE A 211 -25.22 23.35 -8.08
C PHE A 211 -25.63 23.71 -6.65
N VAL A 212 -25.06 24.78 -6.10
CA VAL A 212 -25.38 25.26 -4.73
C VAL A 212 -26.84 25.70 -4.62
N SER A 213 -27.40 26.35 -5.64
CA SER A 213 -28.84 26.71 -5.64
C SER A 213 -29.72 25.46 -5.64
N SER A 214 -29.43 24.48 -6.49
CA SER A 214 -30.21 23.23 -6.58
C SER A 214 -30.13 22.44 -5.28
N LEU A 215 -28.95 22.37 -4.67
CA LEU A 215 -28.75 21.74 -3.37
C LEU A 215 -29.54 22.46 -2.26
N ARG A 216 -29.54 23.79 -2.27
CA ARG A 216 -30.36 24.59 -1.35
C ARG A 216 -31.85 24.32 -1.54
N ASP A 217 -32.32 24.21 -2.78
CA ASP A 217 -33.72 23.91 -3.07
C ASP A 217 -34.12 22.53 -2.53
N VAL A 218 -33.27 21.51 -2.72
CA VAL A 218 -33.44 20.16 -2.14
C VAL A 218 -33.51 20.23 -0.61
N TYR A 219 -32.62 21.00 0.02
CA TYR A 219 -32.67 21.24 1.47
C TYR A 219 -33.98 21.88 1.90
N THR A 220 -34.43 22.94 1.24
CA THR A 220 -35.69 23.60 1.63
C THR A 220 -36.91 22.70 1.45
N ASP A 221 -36.97 21.87 0.41
CA ASP A 221 -38.05 20.90 0.21
C ASP A 221 -38.02 19.80 1.28
N ALA A 222 -36.83 19.29 1.61
CA ALA A 222 -36.65 18.31 2.68
C ALA A 222 -37.04 18.88 4.05
N SER A 223 -36.54 20.06 4.41
CA SER A 223 -36.83 20.71 5.70
C SER A 223 -38.30 21.04 5.88
N LYS A 224 -38.99 21.53 4.83
CA LYS A 224 -40.44 21.80 4.88
C LYS A 224 -41.23 20.52 5.17
N LYS A 225 -40.92 19.42 4.47
CA LYS A 225 -41.61 18.14 4.67
C LYS A 225 -41.37 17.53 6.05
N ILE A 226 -40.19 17.75 6.62
CA ILE A 226 -39.88 17.33 7.99
C ILE A 226 -40.70 18.13 9.00
N ALA A 227 -40.79 19.46 8.83
CA ALA A 227 -41.56 20.33 9.71
C ALA A 227 -43.07 20.03 9.65
N ASP A 228 -43.62 19.76 8.47
CA ASP A 228 -45.06 19.63 8.27
C ASP A 228 -45.65 18.29 8.79
N LYS A 229 -44.86 17.21 8.83
CA LYS A 229 -45.41 15.85 8.94
C LYS A 229 -45.10 15.09 10.23
N GLN A 230 -44.34 15.65 11.18
CA GLN A 230 -43.92 14.97 12.43
C GLN A 230 -43.63 13.46 12.21
N LEU A 231 -42.76 13.18 11.23
CA LEU A 231 -42.51 11.81 10.78
C LEU A 231 -41.71 11.03 11.83
N ASN A 232 -41.96 9.73 11.92
CA ASN A 232 -41.11 8.79 12.65
C ASN A 232 -39.67 8.85 12.10
N ASP A 233 -38.67 8.62 12.95
CA ASP A 233 -37.26 8.80 12.60
C ASP A 233 -36.81 7.93 11.41
N THR A 234 -37.29 6.68 11.30
CA THR A 234 -37.02 5.81 10.14
C THR A 234 -37.66 6.31 8.84
N THR A 235 -38.86 6.89 8.94
CA THR A 235 -39.55 7.48 7.78
C THR A 235 -38.88 8.79 7.37
N MET A 236 -38.37 9.54 8.34
CA MET A 236 -37.60 10.76 8.12
C MET A 236 -36.28 10.45 7.40
N SER A 237 -35.50 9.47 7.87
CA SER A 237 -34.24 9.06 7.22
C SER A 237 -34.49 8.55 5.80
N THR A 238 -35.49 7.68 5.60
CA THR A 238 -35.84 7.16 4.27
C THR A 238 -36.24 8.28 3.31
N LEU A 239 -37.05 9.25 3.76
CA LEU A 239 -37.43 10.41 2.97
C LEU A 239 -36.20 11.25 2.60
N LEU A 240 -35.29 11.49 3.55
CA LEU A 240 -34.07 12.25 3.35
C LEU A 240 -33.15 11.61 2.30
N TYR A 241 -32.96 10.30 2.33
CA TYR A 241 -32.19 9.61 1.30
C TYR A 241 -32.90 9.68 -0.05
N ALA A 242 -34.17 9.29 -0.13
CA ALA A 242 -34.94 9.32 -1.37
C ALA A 242 -34.92 10.71 -2.03
N LYS A 243 -35.03 11.79 -1.23
CA LYS A 243 -35.01 13.17 -1.74
C LYS A 243 -33.67 13.58 -2.33
N PHE A 244 -32.57 13.21 -1.69
CA PHE A 244 -31.24 13.54 -2.17
C PHE A 244 -30.81 12.67 -3.36
N ARG A 245 -31.36 11.46 -3.53
CA ARG A 245 -31.07 10.59 -4.68
C ARG A 245 -31.70 11.06 -6.01
N VAL A 246 -32.92 11.62 -5.97
CA VAL A 246 -33.68 11.97 -7.19
C VAL A 246 -32.95 12.94 -8.13
N GLY A 247 -32.28 13.95 -7.58
CA GLY A 247 -31.56 14.97 -8.35
C GLY A 247 -30.04 14.74 -8.46
N ALA A 248 -29.52 13.72 -7.77
CA ALA A 248 -28.09 13.42 -7.71
C ALA A 248 -27.45 13.18 -9.09
N PRO A 249 -28.00 12.33 -9.99
CA PRO A 249 -27.29 11.99 -11.23
C PRO A 249 -27.11 13.19 -12.17
N GLU A 250 -28.10 14.08 -12.26
CA GLU A 250 -28.00 15.31 -13.07
C GLU A 250 -26.92 16.24 -12.51
N LEU A 251 -26.92 16.46 -11.20
CA LEU A 251 -25.94 17.32 -10.52
C LEU A 251 -24.53 16.73 -10.53
N LYS A 252 -24.40 15.40 -10.46
CA LYS A 252 -23.13 14.69 -10.61
C LYS A 252 -22.51 14.93 -11.99
N GLN A 253 -23.29 14.84 -13.06
CA GLN A 253 -22.80 15.11 -14.42
C GLN A 253 -22.32 16.55 -14.59
N ILE A 254 -23.03 17.50 -13.99
CA ILE A 254 -22.66 18.91 -14.01
C ILE A 254 -21.39 19.16 -13.17
N GLY A 255 -21.27 18.55 -11.99
CA GLY A 255 -20.07 18.63 -11.14
C GLY A 255 -18.84 17.96 -11.75
N LEU A 256 -19.03 16.90 -12.52
CA LEU A 256 -17.98 16.22 -13.27
C LEU A 256 -17.24 17.15 -14.24
N GLU A 257 -17.92 18.15 -14.82
CA GLU A 257 -17.27 19.13 -15.70
C GLU A 257 -16.24 19.99 -14.94
N ILE A 258 -16.46 20.28 -13.66
CA ILE A 258 -15.45 20.93 -12.80
C ILE A 258 -14.34 19.92 -12.47
N GLN A 259 -14.71 18.70 -12.08
CA GLN A 259 -13.75 17.68 -11.67
C GLN A 259 -12.76 17.30 -12.77
N LYS A 260 -13.22 17.14 -14.03
CA LYS A 260 -12.35 16.85 -15.19
C LYS A 260 -11.23 17.86 -15.37
N ARG A 261 -11.48 19.12 -15.01
CA ARG A 261 -10.56 20.25 -15.18
C ARG A 261 -9.79 20.59 -13.90
N ALA A 262 -10.21 20.04 -12.76
CA ALA A 262 -9.50 20.20 -11.50
C ALA A 262 -8.30 19.23 -11.37
N VAL A 263 -8.16 18.20 -12.20
CA VAL A 263 -7.09 17.19 -12.07
C VAL A 263 -5.69 17.83 -12.07
N PRO A 264 -4.83 17.55 -11.09
CA PRO A 264 -3.45 18.05 -11.08
C PRO A 264 -2.64 17.43 -12.24
N PRO A 265 -1.92 18.21 -13.06
CA PRO A 265 -0.93 17.71 -14.00
C PRO A 265 0.40 17.41 -13.30
N LEU A 266 1.26 16.71 -14.02
CA LEU A 266 2.61 16.34 -13.59
C LEU A 266 3.58 17.54 -13.50
N GLU A 267 3.17 18.75 -13.93
CA GLU A 267 4.03 19.95 -13.96
C GLU A 267 3.47 21.07 -13.07
N PRO A 268 4.21 21.54 -12.06
CA PRO A 268 3.72 22.41 -10.97
C PRO A 268 3.62 23.92 -11.29
N ASP A 269 3.80 24.36 -12.54
CA ASP A 269 4.00 25.79 -12.87
C ASP A 269 2.70 26.59 -13.15
N GLN A 270 1.51 25.97 -13.10
CA GLN A 270 0.26 26.65 -13.43
C GLN A 270 -0.67 26.83 -12.20
N GLY A 271 -0.53 27.96 -11.50
CA GLY A 271 -1.39 28.35 -10.37
C GLY A 271 -2.91 28.46 -10.65
N THR A 272 -3.37 28.14 -11.86
CA THR A 272 -4.78 28.15 -12.28
C THR A 272 -5.52 26.87 -11.84
N GLU A 273 -4.82 25.76 -11.68
CA GLU A 273 -5.40 24.48 -11.24
C GLU A 273 -5.87 24.54 -9.78
N ALA A 274 -5.20 25.36 -8.97
CA ALA A 274 -5.61 25.65 -7.60
C ALA A 274 -7.00 26.31 -7.56
N GLU A 275 -7.36 27.14 -8.56
CA GLU A 275 -8.68 27.77 -8.63
C GLU A 275 -9.78 26.73 -8.91
N TYR A 276 -9.56 25.82 -9.84
CA TYR A 276 -10.53 24.77 -10.18
C TYR A 276 -10.67 23.73 -9.07
N GLN A 277 -9.56 23.39 -8.40
CA GLN A 277 -9.58 22.57 -7.18
C GLN A 277 -10.32 23.26 -6.02
N SER A 278 -10.11 24.56 -5.83
CA SER A 278 -10.87 25.34 -4.85
C SER A 278 -12.37 25.30 -5.14
N LEU A 279 -12.77 25.48 -6.41
CA LEU A 279 -14.19 25.37 -6.81
C LEU A 279 -14.76 23.98 -6.54
N LEU A 280 -13.99 22.91 -6.78
CA LEU A 280 -14.42 21.54 -6.48
C LEU A 280 -14.58 21.32 -4.96
N ASN A 281 -13.60 21.75 -4.17
CA ASN A 281 -13.68 21.69 -2.71
C ASN A 281 -14.87 22.49 -2.17
N GLU A 282 -15.19 23.65 -2.76
CA GLU A 282 -16.40 24.38 -2.42
C GLU A 282 -17.67 23.56 -2.68
N LEU A 283 -17.75 22.74 -3.73
CA LEU A 283 -18.91 21.85 -3.94
C LEU A 283 -19.03 20.82 -2.83
N HIS A 284 -17.92 20.17 -2.47
CA HIS A 284 -17.86 19.18 -1.39
C HIS A 284 -18.28 19.79 -0.05
N VAL A 285 -17.71 20.94 0.32
CA VAL A 285 -18.03 21.65 1.58
C VAL A 285 -19.48 22.12 1.60
N ASN A 286 -20.01 22.67 0.50
CA ASN A 286 -21.41 23.11 0.46
C ASN A 286 -22.38 21.93 0.58
N TYR A 287 -22.07 20.78 -0.04
CA TYR A 287 -22.82 19.54 0.12
C TYR A 287 -22.79 19.07 1.57
N ALA A 288 -21.60 18.88 2.14
CA ALA A 288 -21.39 18.44 3.51
C ALA A 288 -22.10 19.36 4.52
N ALA A 289 -21.99 20.68 4.36
CA ALA A 289 -22.64 21.66 5.22
C ALA A 289 -24.18 21.62 5.12
N THR A 290 -24.73 21.38 3.93
CA THR A 290 -26.18 21.31 3.72
C THR A 290 -26.75 19.99 4.24
N ARG A 291 -26.09 18.87 3.95
CA ARG A 291 -26.48 17.54 4.41
C ARG A 291 -26.29 17.39 5.93
N GLY A 292 -25.18 17.88 6.47
CA GLY A 292 -24.88 17.86 7.90
C GLY A 292 -25.94 18.56 8.75
N LYS A 293 -26.52 19.69 8.27
CA LYS A 293 -27.64 20.36 8.95
C LYS A 293 -28.89 19.50 9.13
N LEU A 294 -29.06 18.44 8.35
CA LEU A 294 -30.20 17.53 8.43
C LEU A 294 -29.84 16.26 9.21
N ILE A 295 -28.66 15.68 8.97
CA ILE A 295 -28.26 14.39 9.53
C ILE A 295 -27.69 14.52 10.95
N ILE A 296 -26.85 15.51 11.23
CA ILE A 296 -26.21 15.64 12.56
C ILE A 296 -27.25 15.79 13.69
N PRO A 297 -28.32 16.59 13.56
CA PRO A 297 -29.37 16.65 14.59
C PRO A 297 -30.08 15.32 14.80
N LEU A 298 -30.33 14.55 13.72
CA LEU A 298 -30.95 13.22 13.79
C LEU A 298 -30.03 12.23 14.51
N VAL A 299 -28.74 12.24 14.17
CA VAL A 299 -27.71 11.40 14.81
C VAL A 299 -27.61 11.74 16.30
N ARG A 300 -27.56 13.03 16.66
CA ARG A 300 -27.50 13.46 18.06
C ARG A 300 -28.74 13.00 18.85
N LYS A 301 -29.93 13.11 18.26
CA LYS A 301 -31.18 12.64 18.88
C LYS A 301 -31.14 11.12 19.11
N ASN A 302 -30.82 10.33 18.08
CA ASN A 302 -30.79 8.87 18.21
C ASN A 302 -29.71 8.39 19.19
N LEU A 303 -28.54 9.04 19.21
CA LEU A 303 -27.49 8.75 20.20
C LEU A 303 -27.94 9.10 21.62
N TYR A 304 -28.68 10.20 21.81
CA TYR A 304 -29.29 10.54 23.08
C TYR A 304 -30.28 9.46 23.53
N ASP A 305 -31.15 8.98 22.64
CA ASP A 305 -32.12 7.92 22.93
C ASP A 305 -31.41 6.59 23.29
N ILE A 306 -30.33 6.25 22.59
CA ILE A 306 -29.46 5.09 22.92
C ILE A 306 -28.78 5.28 24.29
N ALA A 307 -28.39 6.52 24.62
CA ALA A 307 -27.75 6.84 25.90
C ALA A 307 -28.72 6.75 27.08
N GLN A 308 -30.00 7.07 26.86
CA GLN A 308 -31.08 7.02 27.86
C GLN A 308 -31.69 5.63 28.04
N SER A 309 -31.45 4.70 27.11
CA SER A 309 -31.95 3.33 27.21
C SER A 309 -31.42 2.63 28.48
N PRO A 310 -32.28 2.00 29.30
CA PRO A 310 -31.90 1.45 30.61
C PRO A 310 -30.78 0.40 30.51
N THR A 311 -30.74 -0.40 29.45
CA THR A 311 -29.70 -1.44 29.23
C THR A 311 -28.33 -0.86 28.80
N SER A 312 -28.33 0.36 28.28
CA SER A 312 -27.18 1.04 27.64
C SER A 312 -26.65 2.19 28.49
N SER A 313 -27.46 2.73 29.40
CA SER A 313 -27.06 3.82 30.29
C SER A 313 -25.98 3.42 31.31
N GLN A 314 -26.00 2.17 31.79
CA GLN A 314 -25.12 1.70 32.87
C GLN A 314 -23.86 0.96 32.38
N ASP A 315 -23.89 0.38 31.17
CA ASP A 315 -22.77 -0.39 30.65
C ASP A 315 -22.11 0.29 29.45
N LEU A 316 -20.82 0.62 29.63
CA LEU A 316 -20.00 1.30 28.61
C LEU A 316 -19.91 0.47 27.33
N VAL A 317 -19.71 -0.85 27.45
CA VAL A 317 -19.47 -1.74 26.31
C VAL A 317 -20.76 -1.92 25.50
N SER A 318 -21.91 -2.12 26.16
CA SER A 318 -23.21 -2.19 25.48
C SER A 318 -23.55 -0.89 24.76
N PHE A 319 -23.32 0.27 25.39
CA PHE A 319 -23.50 1.58 24.78
C PHE A 319 -22.60 1.79 23.56
N ALA A 320 -21.30 1.51 23.69
CA ALA A 320 -20.35 1.65 22.59
C ALA A 320 -20.74 0.75 21.41
N ARG A 321 -21.14 -0.50 21.67
CA ARG A 321 -21.59 -1.43 20.63
C ARG A 321 -22.81 -0.90 19.87
N ALA A 322 -23.82 -0.40 20.59
CA ALA A 322 -25.04 0.11 19.98
C ALA A 322 -24.81 1.41 19.20
N SER A 323 -24.08 2.36 19.80
CA SER A 323 -23.78 3.66 19.20
C SER A 323 -22.87 3.56 17.97
N ILE A 324 -21.80 2.77 18.04
CA ILE A 324 -20.89 2.55 16.89
C ILE A 324 -21.61 1.79 15.78
N SER A 325 -22.43 0.78 16.10
CA SER A 325 -23.21 0.06 15.08
C SER A 325 -24.20 0.98 14.36
N TYR A 326 -24.85 1.89 15.08
CA TYR A 326 -25.75 2.88 14.50
C TYR A 326 -25.00 3.85 13.59
N ILE A 327 -23.89 4.43 14.07
CA ILE A 327 -23.06 5.36 13.30
C ILE A 327 -22.47 4.68 12.07
N ARG A 328 -22.01 3.43 12.16
CA ARG A 328 -21.54 2.66 11.01
C ARG A 328 -22.60 2.57 9.92
N GLY A 329 -23.85 2.32 10.29
CA GLY A 329 -24.97 2.33 9.33
C GLY A 329 -25.14 3.68 8.64
N VAL A 330 -25.11 4.77 9.40
CA VAL A 330 -25.21 6.13 8.84
C VAL A 330 -24.02 6.46 7.93
N CYS A 331 -22.79 6.11 8.33
CA CYS A 331 -21.60 6.35 7.50
C CYS A 331 -21.64 5.55 6.19
N LEU A 332 -22.14 4.31 6.21
CA LEU A 332 -22.32 3.51 4.99
C LEU A 332 -23.36 4.12 4.06
N ASP A 333 -24.53 4.49 4.59
CA ASP A 333 -25.58 5.12 3.80
C ASP A 333 -25.11 6.47 3.19
N GLU A 334 -24.35 7.27 3.94
CA GLU A 334 -23.79 8.53 3.46
C GLU A 334 -22.62 8.34 2.49
N PHE A 335 -21.82 7.28 2.63
CA PHE A 335 -20.80 6.90 1.66
C PHE A 335 -21.43 6.54 0.31
N GLU A 336 -22.50 5.72 0.32
CA GLU A 336 -23.25 5.40 -0.90
C GLU A 336 -23.86 6.65 -1.53
N LEU A 337 -24.52 7.49 -0.73
CA LEU A 337 -25.12 8.72 -1.22
C LEU A 337 -24.07 9.69 -1.78
N TRP A 338 -22.90 9.79 -1.15
CA TRP A 338 -21.79 10.58 -1.66
C TRP A 338 -21.36 10.12 -3.06
N GLY A 339 -21.24 8.80 -3.24
CA GLY A 339 -20.93 8.18 -4.54
C GLY A 339 -21.97 8.46 -5.62
N GLU A 340 -23.21 8.80 -5.27
CA GLU A 340 -24.23 9.24 -6.24
C GLU A 340 -24.06 10.71 -6.66
N TRP A 341 -23.45 11.55 -5.84
CA TRP A 341 -23.25 12.98 -6.09
C TRP A 341 -21.88 13.33 -6.68
N PHE A 342 -20.83 12.60 -6.30
CA PHE A 342 -19.44 12.89 -6.66
C PHE A 342 -18.72 11.63 -7.15
N HIS A 343 -17.58 11.82 -7.83
CA HIS A 343 -16.65 10.73 -8.12
C HIS A 343 -15.42 10.88 -7.22
N GLY A 344 -14.99 9.79 -6.60
CA GLY A 344 -13.89 9.80 -5.64
C GLY A 344 -14.31 10.25 -4.24
N GLN A 345 -13.35 10.22 -3.33
CA GLN A 345 -13.54 10.38 -1.88
C GLN A 345 -13.06 11.75 -1.37
N GLY A 346 -12.79 12.72 -2.24
CA GLY A 346 -12.28 14.03 -1.86
C GLY A 346 -13.26 14.78 -0.96
N GLY A 347 -12.87 15.13 0.28
CA GLY A 347 -13.74 15.79 1.26
C GLY A 347 -14.81 14.90 1.92
N LEU A 348 -14.87 13.60 1.59
CA LEU A 348 -15.83 12.66 2.18
C LEU A 348 -15.48 12.35 3.64
N TYR A 349 -14.23 12.03 3.94
CA TYR A 349 -13.82 11.67 5.30
C TYR A 349 -13.97 12.84 6.26
N ASP A 350 -13.67 14.08 5.84
CA ASP A 350 -13.95 15.29 6.64
C ASP A 350 -15.44 15.38 7.03
N PHE A 351 -16.33 15.03 6.10
CA PHE A 351 -17.78 14.99 6.36
C PHE A 351 -18.16 13.83 7.29
N LEU A 352 -17.63 12.63 7.07
CA LEU A 352 -17.91 11.46 7.92
C LEU A 352 -17.37 11.66 9.34
N GLU A 353 -16.20 12.27 9.51
CA GLU A 353 -15.66 12.69 10.81
C GLU A 353 -16.61 13.64 11.53
N THR A 354 -17.17 14.61 10.82
CA THR A 354 -18.20 15.53 11.37
C THR A 354 -19.45 14.76 11.83
N ILE A 355 -19.84 13.68 11.14
CA ILE A 355 -20.95 12.80 11.57
C ILE A 355 -20.58 11.99 12.81
N CYS A 356 -19.30 11.62 12.96
CA CYS A 356 -18.77 10.89 14.11
C CYS A 356 -18.55 11.78 15.35
N GLU A 357 -18.46 13.11 15.23
CA GLU A 357 -18.28 14.03 16.38
C GLU A 357 -19.25 13.77 17.55
N PRO A 358 -20.59 13.67 17.34
CA PRO A 358 -21.51 13.38 18.42
C PRO A 358 -21.26 12.04 19.11
N LEU A 359 -20.78 11.02 18.38
CA LEU A 359 -20.41 9.73 18.98
C LEU A 359 -19.28 9.90 20.00
N TYR A 360 -18.24 10.65 19.63
CA TYR A 360 -17.12 10.90 20.51
C TYR A 360 -17.52 11.75 21.73
N ASP A 361 -18.42 12.72 21.55
CA ASP A 361 -18.95 13.54 22.65
C ASP A 361 -19.65 12.70 23.73
N TYR A 362 -20.35 11.63 23.36
CA TYR A 362 -20.96 10.72 24.33
C TYR A 362 -20.01 9.63 24.85
N LEU A 363 -19.13 9.12 24.00
CA LEU A 363 -18.24 8.02 24.35
C LEU A 363 -17.09 8.47 25.26
N ARG A 364 -16.45 9.60 24.96
CA ARG A 364 -15.27 10.09 25.68
C ARG A 364 -15.53 10.32 27.18
N PRO A 365 -16.60 11.00 27.62
CA PRO A 365 -16.88 11.15 29.04
C PRO A 365 -17.07 9.81 29.74
N ARG A 366 -17.74 8.84 29.10
CA ARG A 366 -17.94 7.51 29.68
C ARG A 366 -16.62 6.73 29.80
N ILE A 367 -15.73 6.83 28.81
CA ILE A 367 -14.37 6.26 28.89
C ILE A 367 -13.58 6.89 30.04
N ILE A 368 -13.55 8.22 30.15
CA ILE A 368 -12.79 8.93 31.17
C ILE A 368 -13.26 8.60 32.59
N HIS A 369 -14.57 8.42 32.80
CA HIS A 369 -15.14 8.08 34.11
C HIS A 369 -15.12 6.57 34.40
N GLU A 370 -14.84 5.72 33.41
CA GLU A 370 -14.79 4.28 33.63
C GLU A 370 -13.56 3.94 34.48
N ASP A 371 -13.85 3.23 35.56
CA ASP A 371 -12.89 2.88 36.59
C ASP A 371 -12.47 1.40 36.49
N LYS A 372 -13.30 0.57 35.87
CA LYS A 372 -13.10 -0.88 35.78
C LYS A 372 -12.21 -1.22 34.58
N ILE A 373 -10.98 -1.66 34.87
CA ILE A 373 -10.01 -2.13 33.85
C ILE A 373 -10.64 -3.19 32.93
N VAL A 374 -11.41 -4.12 33.48
CA VAL A 374 -12.06 -5.20 32.70
C VAL A 374 -12.99 -4.64 31.61
N LYS A 375 -13.76 -3.59 31.91
CA LYS A 375 -14.66 -2.96 30.94
C LYS A 375 -13.88 -2.24 29.84
N LEU A 376 -12.76 -1.59 30.20
CA LEU A 376 -11.87 -0.94 29.24
C LEU A 376 -11.19 -1.96 28.32
N CYS A 377 -10.72 -3.09 28.86
CA CYS A 377 -10.19 -4.20 28.05
C CYS A 377 -11.25 -4.74 27.09
N GLN A 378 -12.46 -5.03 27.58
CA GLN A 378 -13.57 -5.51 26.75
C GLN A 378 -13.93 -4.52 25.63
N LEU A 379 -13.93 -3.22 25.91
CA LEU A 379 -14.17 -2.20 24.90
C LEU A 379 -13.03 -2.17 23.87
N CYS A 380 -11.77 -2.22 24.31
CA CYS A 380 -10.61 -2.26 23.44
C CYS A 380 -10.64 -3.48 22.51
N THR A 381 -10.89 -4.68 23.07
CA THR A 381 -11.06 -5.92 22.30
C THR A 381 -12.23 -5.80 21.33
N LEU A 382 -13.36 -5.23 21.74
CA LEU A 382 -14.51 -5.02 20.84
C LEU A 382 -14.09 -4.14 19.65
N LEU A 383 -13.41 -3.02 19.92
CA LEU A 383 -12.98 -2.07 18.88
C LEU A 383 -11.98 -2.72 17.91
N GLN A 384 -10.95 -3.39 18.45
CA GLN A 384 -9.93 -4.09 17.65
C GLN A 384 -10.56 -5.23 16.85
N THR A 385 -11.28 -6.14 17.51
CA THR A 385 -11.82 -7.35 16.89
C THR A 385 -12.90 -7.10 15.85
N ARG A 386 -13.74 -6.08 16.04
CA ARG A 386 -14.90 -5.84 15.15
C ARG A 386 -14.61 -4.85 14.03
N TYR A 387 -13.57 -4.04 14.17
CA TYR A 387 -13.34 -2.90 13.27
C TYR A 387 -11.90 -2.73 12.79
N LEU A 388 -10.91 -3.49 13.28
CA LEU A 388 -9.49 -3.31 12.89
C LEU A 388 -8.75 -4.60 12.49
N LEU A 389 -9.27 -5.80 12.83
CA LEU A 389 -8.59 -7.07 12.54
C LEU A 389 -8.36 -7.38 11.05
N ASP A 390 -8.99 -6.67 10.13
CA ASP A 390 -8.77 -6.85 8.69
C ASP A 390 -7.48 -6.14 8.20
N GLN A 391 -6.69 -5.49 9.06
CA GLN A 391 -5.47 -4.76 8.64
C GLN A 391 -4.18 -5.60 8.62
N ASP A 392 -4.13 -6.74 9.34
CA ASP A 392 -2.92 -7.58 9.42
C ASP A 392 -2.83 -8.64 8.31
N GLU A 393 -3.92 -8.91 7.59
CA GLU A 393 -3.93 -9.78 6.40
C GLU A 393 -3.69 -8.95 5.13
N GLU A 394 -2.42 -8.68 4.89
CA GLU A 394 -1.88 -8.22 3.61
C GLU A 394 -2.33 -6.82 3.14
N ILE A 395 -1.39 -6.13 2.49
CA ILE A 395 -1.60 -4.86 1.80
C ILE A 395 -2.43 -5.16 0.54
N GLU A 396 -3.66 -5.64 0.70
CA GLU A 396 -4.65 -5.59 -0.36
C GLU A 396 -5.00 -4.11 -0.55
N GLN A 397 -4.79 -3.63 -1.77
CA GLN A 397 -5.15 -2.29 -2.19
C GLN A 397 -6.53 -1.96 -1.65
N ILE A 398 -6.62 -0.99 -0.73
CA ILE A 398 -7.89 -0.48 -0.21
C ILE A 398 -8.77 -0.23 -1.44
N ASP A 399 -9.80 -1.06 -1.64
CA ASP A 399 -10.70 -0.88 -2.76
C ASP A 399 -11.27 0.52 -2.59
N ALA A 400 -11.00 1.42 -3.55
CA ALA A 400 -11.47 2.79 -3.50
C ALA A 400 -13.01 2.88 -3.45
N ASN A 401 -13.70 1.75 -3.66
CA ASN A 401 -15.14 1.61 -3.54
C ASN A 401 -15.64 1.17 -2.15
N GLN A 402 -14.76 0.91 -1.18
CA GLN A 402 -15.15 0.52 0.18
C GLN A 402 -14.90 1.64 1.21
N LEU A 403 -15.81 1.75 2.17
CA LEU A 403 -15.68 2.66 3.30
C LEU A 403 -14.59 2.17 4.27
N ASP A 404 -13.55 2.98 4.47
CA ASP A 404 -12.57 2.80 5.54
C ASP A 404 -13.14 3.31 6.88
N PHE A 405 -14.09 2.54 7.42
CA PHE A 405 -14.64 2.77 8.74
C PHE A 405 -13.59 2.62 9.89
N PRO A 406 -12.58 1.73 9.80
CA PRO A 406 -11.50 1.67 10.80
C PRO A 406 -10.85 3.03 11.07
N ALA A 407 -10.53 3.81 10.03
CA ALA A 407 -9.95 5.15 10.18
C ALA A 407 -10.83 6.10 11.01
N LEU A 408 -12.16 6.00 10.87
CA LEU A 408 -13.13 6.81 11.62
C LEU A 408 -13.32 6.36 13.09
N ILE A 409 -12.84 5.18 13.49
CA ILE A 409 -12.98 4.68 14.87
C ILE A 409 -11.67 4.70 15.64
N GLN A 410 -10.54 4.77 14.95
CA GLN A 410 -9.21 4.83 15.54
C GLN A 410 -9.07 5.87 16.68
N PRO A 411 -9.59 7.12 16.57
CA PRO A 411 -9.52 8.07 17.68
C PRO A 411 -10.23 7.61 18.95
N ALA A 412 -11.33 6.86 18.84
CA ALA A 412 -12.00 6.28 20.01
C ALA A 412 -11.19 5.14 20.62
N LEU A 413 -10.50 4.33 19.80
CA LEU A 413 -9.61 3.29 20.31
C LEU A 413 -8.46 3.88 21.10
N GLU A 414 -7.81 4.93 20.57
CA GLU A 414 -6.69 5.61 21.21
C GLU A 414 -7.09 6.21 22.57
N ASP A 415 -8.30 6.81 22.66
CA ASP A 415 -8.86 7.31 23.92
C ASP A 415 -9.05 6.16 24.95
N VAL A 416 -9.55 4.99 24.51
CA VAL A 416 -9.72 3.80 25.39
C VAL A 416 -8.38 3.23 25.84
N GLN A 417 -7.40 3.10 24.93
CA GLN A 417 -6.07 2.59 25.23
C GLN A 417 -5.33 3.51 26.20
N THR A 418 -5.38 4.82 25.97
CA THR A 418 -4.78 5.82 26.88
C THR A 418 -5.38 5.72 28.28
N ARG A 419 -6.71 5.57 28.38
CA ARG A 419 -7.38 5.37 29.66
C ARG A 419 -7.00 4.04 30.31
N LEU A 420 -6.90 2.97 29.53
CA LEU A 420 -6.48 1.65 30.01
C LEU A 420 -5.07 1.70 30.60
N VAL A 421 -4.12 2.32 29.90
CA VAL A 421 -2.74 2.53 30.39
C VAL A 421 -2.74 3.30 31.71
N PHE A 422 -3.49 4.41 31.79
CA PHE A 422 -3.60 5.18 33.02
C PHE A 422 -4.15 4.36 34.20
N ARG A 423 -5.19 3.54 33.97
CA ARG A 423 -5.75 2.68 35.01
C ARG A 423 -4.83 1.52 35.37
N ALA A 424 -4.11 0.95 34.42
CA ALA A 424 -3.09 -0.08 34.65
C ALA A 424 -1.96 0.46 35.53
N GLN A 425 -1.46 1.67 35.27
CA GLN A 425 -0.45 2.33 36.10
C GLN A 425 -0.97 2.65 37.51
N ALA A 426 -2.21 3.13 37.63
CA ALA A 426 -2.82 3.36 38.93
C ALA A 426 -2.97 2.06 39.74
N PHE A 427 -3.40 0.97 39.09
CA PHE A 427 -3.48 -0.35 39.70
C PHE A 427 -2.11 -0.87 40.12
N LEU A 428 -1.08 -0.72 39.26
CA LEU A 428 0.30 -1.08 39.59
C LEU A 428 0.78 -0.38 40.87
N ARG A 429 0.59 0.93 40.95
CA ARG A 429 0.99 1.73 42.12
C ARG A 429 0.25 1.33 43.39
N ASP A 430 -1.08 1.18 43.30
CA ASP A 430 -1.92 1.04 44.49
C ASP A 430 -2.00 -0.42 44.98
N GLU A 431 -1.98 -1.40 44.07
CA GLU A 431 -2.19 -2.82 44.38
C GLU A 431 -0.91 -3.66 44.43
N ILE A 432 0.22 -3.18 43.87
CA ILE A 432 1.52 -3.86 43.84
C ILE A 432 2.60 -3.05 44.57
N GLU A 433 2.89 -1.80 44.16
CA GLU A 433 3.98 -1.00 44.74
C GLU A 433 3.71 -0.63 46.21
N ARG A 434 2.50 -0.13 46.50
CA ARG A 434 2.08 0.28 47.86
C ARG A 434 1.45 -0.84 48.68
N TYR A 435 1.50 -2.07 48.18
CA TYR A 435 0.87 -3.19 48.85
C TYR A 435 1.52 -3.47 50.21
N LYS A 436 0.70 -3.47 51.26
CA LYS A 436 1.14 -3.82 52.61
C LYS A 436 0.76 -5.26 52.91
N PRO A 437 1.73 -6.16 53.15
CA PRO A 437 1.45 -7.56 53.44
C PRO A 437 0.60 -7.70 54.72
N ARG A 438 -0.49 -8.46 54.65
CA ARG A 438 -1.28 -8.83 55.83
C ARG A 438 -0.61 -10.00 56.56
N PRO A 439 -0.87 -10.21 57.86
CA PRO A 439 -0.35 -11.39 58.57
C PRO A 439 -0.74 -12.70 57.89
N GLU A 440 -1.96 -12.81 57.37
CA GLU A 440 -2.48 -13.97 56.60
C GLU A 440 -1.74 -14.21 55.26
N ASP A 441 -1.13 -13.15 54.69
CA ASP A 441 -0.37 -13.22 53.44
C ASP A 441 1.10 -13.63 53.68
N LEU A 442 1.51 -13.78 54.94
CA LEU A 442 2.85 -14.19 55.37
C LEU A 442 2.85 -15.60 56.03
N ASP A 443 1.75 -16.34 55.97
CA ASP A 443 1.61 -17.69 56.58
C ASP A 443 2.24 -18.80 55.72
N TYR A 444 3.54 -18.67 55.44
CA TYR A 444 4.37 -19.68 54.77
C TYR A 444 5.23 -20.43 55.80
N PRO A 445 5.32 -21.79 55.76
CA PRO A 445 4.94 -22.71 54.68
C PRO A 445 3.49 -23.26 54.71
N ALA A 446 2.66 -22.93 55.71
CA ALA A 446 1.36 -23.59 55.90
C ALA A 446 0.40 -23.46 54.70
N ARG A 447 0.46 -22.35 53.97
CA ARG A 447 -0.33 -22.07 52.77
C ARG A 447 0.10 -22.89 51.53
N ASN A 448 1.36 -23.33 51.47
CA ASN A 448 1.88 -24.18 50.39
C ASN A 448 1.42 -25.65 50.53
N LYS A 449 1.16 -26.11 51.77
CA LYS A 449 0.75 -27.50 52.05
C LYS A 449 -0.66 -27.85 51.58
N GLN A 450 -1.50 -26.85 51.31
CA GLN A 450 -2.92 -27.07 50.96
C GLN A 450 -3.15 -27.20 49.45
N ILE A 451 -2.15 -26.96 48.60
CA ILE A 451 -2.35 -26.83 47.15
C ILE A 451 -1.18 -27.48 46.42
N SER A 452 -1.23 -28.80 46.30
CA SER A 452 -0.40 -29.58 45.37
C SER A 452 -0.87 -29.28 43.94
N ILE A 453 -0.12 -28.47 43.19
CA ILE A 453 -0.43 -28.16 41.78
C ILE A 453 0.21 -29.27 40.94
N SER A 454 -0.61 -30.12 40.34
CA SER A 454 -0.20 -31.06 39.29
C SER A 454 0.20 -30.29 38.03
N VAL A 455 1.49 -29.98 37.88
CA VAL A 455 2.07 -29.46 36.64
C VAL A 455 2.46 -30.66 35.78
N THR A 456 1.73 -30.89 34.69
CA THR A 456 2.08 -31.87 33.67
C THR A 456 3.41 -31.49 33.02
N GLU A 457 4.36 -32.42 33.09
CA GLU A 457 5.69 -32.33 32.51
C GLU A 457 5.63 -32.19 30.98
N GLY A 458 6.40 -31.24 30.45
CA GLY A 458 6.70 -31.19 29.03
C GLY A 458 6.73 -29.78 28.48
N GLN A 459 7.79 -29.03 28.78
CA GLN A 459 8.39 -28.02 27.87
C GLN A 459 9.57 -27.32 28.55
N ILE A 460 10.73 -27.99 28.54
CA ILE A 460 12.03 -27.33 28.67
C ILE A 460 12.99 -28.01 27.68
N SER A 461 12.85 -27.73 26.39
CA SER A 461 13.91 -27.93 25.41
C SER A 461 13.63 -27.06 24.19
N GLY A 462 14.48 -26.05 23.97
CA GLY A 462 14.37 -25.16 22.84
C GLY A 462 14.73 -25.87 21.54
N ARG A 463 13.73 -26.13 20.68
CA ARG A 463 13.93 -26.23 19.23
C ARG A 463 12.59 -26.15 18.46
N LYS A 464 12.55 -25.15 17.57
CA LYS A 464 11.69 -24.97 16.38
C LYS A 464 10.23 -24.51 16.60
N VAL A 465 10.00 -23.31 16.07
CA VAL A 465 8.72 -22.62 15.83
C VAL A 465 7.71 -23.54 15.12
N ALA A 466 6.52 -23.64 15.69
CA ALA A 466 5.32 -24.16 15.02
C ALA A 466 4.10 -23.29 15.41
N SER A 467 3.46 -22.75 14.37
CA SER A 467 2.16 -22.09 14.21
C SER A 467 1.38 -21.59 15.43
N ALA A 468 1.12 -20.27 15.43
CA ALA A 468 0.41 -19.49 16.44
C ALA A 468 -1.13 -19.64 16.45
N ASP A 469 -1.67 -20.86 16.29
CA ASP A 469 -3.11 -21.07 16.01
C ASP A 469 -3.91 -21.80 17.12
N ALA A 470 -3.38 -21.89 18.34
CA ALA A 470 -4.02 -22.66 19.43
C ALA A 470 -4.40 -21.85 20.69
N LEU A 471 -4.62 -20.53 20.58
CA LEU A 471 -5.04 -19.70 21.72
C LEU A 471 -6.34 -18.90 21.53
N VAL A 472 -7.16 -19.21 20.52
CA VAL A 472 -8.49 -18.59 20.37
C VAL A 472 -9.58 -19.65 20.23
N ASN A 473 -9.98 -20.26 21.34
CA ASN A 473 -11.29 -20.91 21.44
C ASN A 473 -12.25 -19.97 22.18
N LEU A 474 -12.83 -19.05 21.40
CA LEU A 474 -14.01 -18.29 21.80
C LEU A 474 -15.24 -19.22 21.63
N PRO A 475 -16.07 -19.51 22.66
CA PRO A 475 -17.28 -20.28 22.43
C PRO A 475 -18.30 -19.43 21.66
N LYS A 476 -18.78 -19.95 20.52
CA LYS A 476 -19.95 -19.43 19.78
C LYS A 476 -21.19 -19.41 20.68
N PRO A 477 -22.09 -18.42 20.53
CA PRO A 477 -23.36 -18.42 21.23
C PRO A 477 -24.36 -19.33 20.49
N THR A 478 -24.82 -20.39 21.16
CA THR A 478 -25.97 -21.18 20.71
C THR A 478 -27.23 -20.64 21.39
N LYS A 479 -28.30 -20.50 20.60
CA LYS A 479 -29.59 -19.87 20.93
C LYS A 479 -30.45 -20.64 21.97
N GLN A 480 -31.35 -19.86 22.60
CA GLN A 480 -32.59 -20.19 23.36
C GLN A 480 -32.39 -20.58 24.85
N THR A 481 -33.12 -20.06 25.85
CA THR A 481 -34.52 -19.54 25.90
C THR A 481 -34.71 -18.62 27.13
N GLU A 482 -35.88 -17.96 27.19
CA GLU A 482 -36.36 -16.90 28.08
C GLU A 482 -36.47 -17.21 29.60
N ASP A 483 -36.61 -16.09 30.35
CA ASP A 483 -37.23 -15.87 31.67
C ASP A 483 -36.37 -15.82 32.95
N GLY A 484 -36.61 -14.75 33.71
CA GLY A 484 -36.50 -14.78 35.18
C GLY A 484 -35.56 -13.75 35.80
N ASP A 485 -36.11 -12.60 36.17
CA ASP A 485 -35.60 -11.58 37.09
C ASP A 485 -34.93 -12.16 38.36
N THR A 486 -33.77 -11.59 38.76
CA THR A 486 -33.42 -11.10 40.12
C THR A 486 -31.93 -11.21 40.47
N SER A 487 -31.39 -10.06 40.93
CA SER A 487 -30.28 -9.90 41.90
C SER A 487 -28.89 -10.47 41.57
N LEU A 488 -27.98 -9.60 41.08
CA LEU A 488 -26.53 -9.75 41.28
C LEU A 488 -25.84 -8.38 41.46
N GLU A 489 -26.14 -7.70 42.56
CA GLU A 489 -25.16 -6.84 43.23
C GLU A 489 -24.22 -7.74 44.04
N GLN A 490 -23.22 -8.33 43.38
CA GLN A 490 -22.05 -8.87 44.07
C GLN A 490 -20.85 -8.66 43.14
N ASP A 491 -20.02 -7.69 43.50
CA ASP A 491 -18.67 -7.53 42.98
C ASP A 491 -17.94 -8.89 43.01
N SER A 492 -17.87 -9.56 41.85
CA SER A 492 -16.97 -10.69 41.62
C SER A 492 -15.54 -10.17 41.57
N LYS A 493 -15.02 -9.95 42.76
CA LYS A 493 -13.63 -9.69 43.08
C LYS A 493 -12.80 -10.87 42.51
N TRP A 494 -12.18 -10.64 41.36
CA TRP A 494 -11.30 -11.58 40.64
C TRP A 494 -11.99 -12.76 39.94
N ASP A 495 -12.70 -12.50 38.83
CA ASP A 495 -12.93 -13.53 37.80
C ASP A 495 -11.60 -13.87 37.11
N LEU A 496 -10.79 -14.66 37.82
CA LEU A 496 -9.92 -15.64 37.23
C LEU A 496 -10.61 -16.99 37.41
N GLU A 497 -11.02 -17.58 36.29
CA GLU A 497 -11.51 -18.96 36.22
C GLU A 497 -10.39 -19.93 36.60
N SER A 498 -10.16 -20.08 37.91
CA SER A 498 -9.60 -21.22 38.65
C SER A 498 -9.10 -20.75 40.03
N PRO A 499 -10.00 -20.41 40.98
CA PRO A 499 -9.62 -19.98 42.33
C PRO A 499 -8.78 -21.02 43.10
N ASN A 500 -8.81 -22.29 42.68
CA ASN A 500 -8.06 -23.37 43.33
C ASN A 500 -6.59 -23.46 42.89
N ALA A 501 -6.22 -23.04 41.67
CA ALA A 501 -4.83 -23.13 41.18
C ALA A 501 -3.92 -22.00 41.70
N LEU A 502 -4.52 -20.89 42.13
CA LEU A 502 -3.78 -19.64 42.43
C LEU A 502 -3.77 -19.26 43.90
N SER A 503 -4.56 -19.96 44.73
CA SER A 503 -4.72 -19.68 46.17
C SER A 503 -3.39 -19.70 46.94
N GLY A 504 -2.39 -20.46 46.46
CA GLY A 504 -1.05 -20.56 47.04
C GLY A 504 -0.09 -19.42 46.70
N TRP A 505 -0.37 -18.65 45.64
CA TRP A 505 0.53 -17.58 45.19
C TRP A 505 0.41 -16.33 46.04
N TYR A 506 1.55 -15.70 46.28
CA TYR A 506 1.62 -14.41 46.93
C TYR A 506 0.73 -13.37 46.22
N PRO A 507 -0.05 -12.54 46.93
CA PRO A 507 -1.06 -11.68 46.31
C PRO A 507 -0.53 -10.79 45.20
N THR A 508 0.60 -10.09 45.37
CA THR A 508 1.11 -9.17 44.33
C THR A 508 1.50 -9.89 43.04
N LEU A 509 1.99 -11.13 43.13
CA LEU A 509 2.29 -11.97 41.97
C LEU A 509 1.01 -12.27 41.18
N ARG A 510 -0.08 -12.64 41.87
CA ARG A 510 -1.38 -12.88 41.21
C ARG A 510 -1.90 -11.62 40.51
N LYS A 511 -1.81 -10.46 41.16
CA LYS A 511 -2.30 -9.19 40.59
C LYS A 511 -1.48 -8.78 39.36
N ALA A 512 -0.17 -9.00 39.39
CA ALA A 512 0.73 -8.71 38.29
C ALA A 512 0.41 -9.54 37.04
N ILE A 513 0.25 -10.86 37.20
CA ILE A 513 -0.07 -11.77 36.09
C ILE A 513 -1.48 -11.48 35.54
N TRP A 514 -2.44 -11.21 36.43
CA TRP A 514 -3.77 -10.76 36.00
C TRP A 514 -3.69 -9.48 35.16
N LEU A 515 -2.92 -8.48 35.59
CA LEU A 515 -2.78 -7.25 34.84
C LEU A 515 -2.12 -7.48 33.49
N LEU A 516 -0.98 -8.21 33.43
CA LEU A 516 -0.27 -8.55 32.20
C LEU A 516 -1.19 -9.23 31.17
N SER A 517 -1.88 -10.29 31.60
CA SER A 517 -2.79 -11.06 30.73
C SER A 517 -3.96 -10.24 30.18
N ARG A 518 -4.40 -9.22 30.92
CA ARG A 518 -5.53 -8.37 30.52
C ARG A 518 -5.14 -7.26 29.55
N ILE A 519 -3.91 -6.76 29.60
CA ILE A 519 -3.43 -5.68 28.72
C ILE A 519 -2.70 -6.19 27.49
N TYR A 520 -2.29 -7.47 27.47
CA TYR A 520 -1.60 -8.11 26.35
C TYR A 520 -2.38 -7.96 25.03
N ARG A 521 -1.68 -7.52 23.97
CA ARG A 521 -2.22 -7.24 22.62
C ARG A 521 -3.29 -6.14 22.51
N LEU A 522 -3.66 -5.49 23.62
CA LEU A 522 -4.65 -4.40 23.61
C LEU A 522 -4.02 -3.02 23.45
N VAL A 523 -2.72 -2.89 23.70
CA VAL A 523 -1.97 -1.64 23.63
C VAL A 523 -0.80 -1.82 22.64
N ASN A 524 -0.28 -0.72 22.10
CA ASN A 524 0.94 -0.71 21.28
C ASN A 524 2.06 -1.50 21.98
N SER A 525 2.80 -2.32 21.22
CA SER A 525 3.89 -3.17 21.73
C SER A 525 4.85 -2.40 22.64
N THR A 526 5.33 -1.24 22.20
CA THR A 526 6.28 -0.43 22.98
C THR A 526 5.75 -0.04 24.36
N VAL A 527 4.49 0.43 24.41
CA VAL A 527 3.83 0.81 25.66
C VAL A 527 3.52 -0.41 26.53
N PHE A 528 3.18 -1.54 25.91
CA PHE A 528 2.98 -2.80 26.63
C PHE A 528 4.28 -3.29 27.27
N ASP A 529 5.40 -3.26 26.54
CA ASP A 529 6.71 -3.72 27.02
C ASP A 529 7.19 -2.86 28.20
N ASP A 530 7.02 -1.54 28.12
CA ASP A 530 7.33 -0.61 29.22
C ASP A 530 6.49 -0.90 30.48
N LEU A 531 5.17 -1.09 30.31
CA LEU A 531 4.28 -1.44 31.42
C LEU A 531 4.61 -2.82 31.98
N ALA A 532 4.87 -3.81 31.13
CA ALA A 532 5.22 -5.16 31.54
C ALA A 532 6.50 -5.15 32.36
N HIS A 533 7.52 -4.39 31.95
CA HIS A 533 8.74 -4.20 32.73
C HIS A 533 8.42 -3.64 34.12
N GLN A 534 7.69 -2.52 34.20
CA GLN A 534 7.34 -1.90 35.48
C GLN A 534 6.56 -2.86 36.40
N ILE A 535 5.62 -3.62 35.84
CA ILE A 535 4.84 -4.62 36.59
C ILE A 535 5.76 -5.71 37.16
N VAL A 536 6.67 -6.25 36.35
CA VAL A 536 7.60 -7.30 36.79
C VAL A 536 8.57 -6.77 37.86
N HIS A 537 9.15 -5.59 37.63
CA HIS A 537 10.09 -4.96 38.56
C HIS A 537 9.46 -4.67 39.94
N GLN A 538 8.26 -4.08 39.96
CA GLN A 538 7.56 -3.80 41.22
C GLN A 538 7.11 -5.08 41.93
N THR A 539 6.72 -6.11 41.17
CA THR A 539 6.39 -7.41 41.74
C THR A 539 7.61 -8.07 42.39
N ASN A 540 8.77 -8.01 41.73
CA ASN A 540 10.03 -8.50 42.25
C ASN A 540 10.43 -7.79 43.55
N THR A 541 10.35 -6.46 43.57
CA THR A 541 10.62 -5.64 44.77
C THR A 541 9.68 -5.99 45.92
N SER A 542 8.38 -6.18 45.63
CA SER A 542 7.40 -6.61 46.63
C SER A 542 7.69 -8.01 47.19
N LEU A 543 8.07 -8.97 46.33
CA LEU A 543 8.45 -10.32 46.76
C LEU A 543 9.71 -10.31 47.64
N HIS A 544 10.71 -9.50 47.30
CA HIS A 544 11.90 -9.30 48.14
C HIS A 544 11.53 -8.70 49.50
N TYR A 545 10.68 -7.67 49.53
CA TYR A 545 10.21 -7.09 50.78
C TYR A 545 9.45 -8.11 51.64
N ALA A 546 8.57 -8.90 51.04
CA ALA A 546 7.87 -9.99 51.72
C ALA A 546 8.83 -11.03 52.29
N SER A 547 9.87 -11.43 51.54
CA SER A 547 10.92 -12.34 52.00
C SER A 547 11.67 -11.79 53.22
N THR A 548 12.04 -10.50 53.23
CA THR A 548 12.70 -9.89 54.40
C THR A 548 11.81 -9.88 55.66
N LEU A 549 10.50 -9.67 55.49
CA LEU A 549 9.54 -9.76 56.59
C LEU A 549 9.36 -11.20 57.09
N LEU A 550 9.44 -12.19 56.19
CA LEU A 550 9.43 -13.61 56.55
C LEU A 550 10.68 -14.00 57.33
N THR A 551 11.87 -13.50 56.97
CA THR A 551 13.11 -13.77 57.73
C THR A 551 13.01 -13.34 59.20
N ASN A 552 12.19 -12.32 59.51
CA ASN A 552 11.98 -11.86 60.88
C ASN A 552 10.95 -12.69 61.68
N LYS A 553 10.10 -13.47 60.99
CA LYS A 553 9.00 -14.25 61.59
C LYS A 553 9.22 -15.77 61.56
N SER A 554 9.85 -16.28 60.50
CA SER A 554 10.10 -17.70 60.24
C SER A 554 11.60 -17.98 60.03
N THR A 555 11.95 -19.23 59.72
CA THR A 555 13.35 -19.62 59.48
C THR A 555 13.91 -18.89 58.26
N SER A 556 15.16 -18.42 58.33
CA SER A 556 15.84 -17.76 57.19
C SER A 556 15.82 -18.61 55.90
N THR A 557 15.77 -19.93 56.02
CA THR A 557 15.65 -20.87 54.90
C THR A 557 14.28 -20.83 54.24
N ASP A 558 13.21 -20.68 55.03
CA ASP A 558 11.83 -20.63 54.54
C ASP A 558 11.59 -19.34 53.75
N ALA A 559 12.18 -18.23 54.20
CA ALA A 559 12.14 -16.95 53.50
C ALA A 559 12.84 -16.97 52.13
N GLN A 560 13.98 -17.66 52.03
CA GLN A 560 14.73 -17.84 50.77
C GLN A 560 13.97 -18.76 49.80
N LEU A 561 13.38 -19.85 50.29
CA LEU A 561 12.59 -20.77 49.47
C LEU A 561 11.27 -20.18 49.00
N PHE A 562 10.60 -19.38 49.85
CA PHE A 562 9.46 -18.57 49.44
C PHE A 562 9.82 -17.68 48.25
N LEU A 563 10.91 -16.92 48.38
CA LEU A 563 11.35 -15.98 47.34
C LEU A 563 11.73 -16.72 46.05
N MET A 564 12.53 -17.79 46.15
CA MET A 564 12.95 -18.60 45.01
C MET A 564 11.75 -19.19 44.26
N SER A 565 10.79 -19.80 44.98
CA SER A 565 9.59 -20.40 44.39
C SER A 565 8.74 -19.37 43.65
N HIS A 566 8.48 -18.21 44.25
CA HIS A 566 7.65 -17.17 43.64
C HIS A 566 8.33 -16.46 42.46
N LEU A 567 9.66 -16.30 42.47
CA LEU A 567 10.41 -15.77 41.31
C LEU A 567 10.42 -16.75 40.13
N LEU A 568 10.46 -18.07 40.40
CA LEU A 568 10.35 -19.09 39.35
C LEU A 568 8.97 -19.09 38.68
N ILE A 569 7.92 -18.97 39.49
CA ILE A 569 6.55 -18.84 38.98
C ILE A 569 6.43 -17.57 38.13
N LEU A 570 6.95 -16.43 38.60
CA LEU A 570 6.96 -15.19 37.83
C LEU A 570 7.69 -15.36 36.49
N LYS A 571 8.85 -16.03 36.49
CA LYS A 571 9.64 -16.30 35.29
C LYS A 571 8.87 -17.14 34.27
N GLN A 572 8.24 -18.22 34.71
CA GLN A 572 7.46 -19.10 33.85
C GLN A 572 6.30 -18.36 33.19
N GLN A 573 5.62 -17.50 33.95
CA GLN A 573 4.45 -16.77 33.48
C GLN A 573 4.83 -15.64 32.51
N ILE A 574 5.96 -14.95 32.72
CA ILE A 574 6.47 -13.91 31.80
C ILE A 574 6.82 -14.49 30.42
N VAL A 575 7.40 -15.70 30.38
CA VAL A 575 7.75 -16.36 29.10
C VAL A 575 6.51 -16.63 28.24
N ALA A 576 5.34 -16.83 28.84
CA ALA A 576 4.09 -17.09 28.12
C ALA A 576 3.51 -15.84 27.41
N PHE A 577 3.96 -14.63 27.75
CA PHE A 577 3.47 -13.37 27.17
C PHE A 577 4.38 -12.82 26.05
N ASP A 578 5.35 -13.60 25.60
CA ASP A 578 6.30 -13.26 24.52
C ASP A 578 6.82 -11.81 24.58
N ILE A 579 7.24 -11.38 25.78
CA ILE A 579 7.84 -10.06 25.99
C ILE A 579 9.19 -10.07 25.26
N GLU A 580 9.18 -9.59 24.02
CA GLU A 580 10.33 -9.61 23.11
C GLU A 580 11.41 -8.62 23.56
N TYR A 581 12.64 -8.95 23.17
CA TYR A 581 13.80 -8.09 23.35
C TYR A 581 13.69 -6.89 22.39
N VAL A 582 13.16 -5.77 22.88
CA VAL A 582 13.20 -4.50 22.13
C VAL A 582 14.57 -3.87 22.35
N ALA A 583 15.33 -3.71 21.27
CA ALA A 583 16.60 -2.98 21.29
C ALA A 583 16.37 -1.55 21.82
N PRO A 584 17.34 -0.96 22.54
CA PRO A 584 17.12 0.32 23.22
C PRO A 584 17.01 1.44 22.19
N GLU A 585 15.80 1.78 21.78
CA GLU A 585 15.53 3.08 21.20
C GLU A 585 15.24 4.06 22.34
N VAL A 586 15.88 5.23 22.25
CA VAL A 586 15.75 6.31 23.21
C VAL A 586 14.35 6.92 23.05
N THR A 587 13.36 6.37 23.75
CA THR A 587 12.02 6.94 23.76
C THR A 587 11.95 8.03 24.84
N PHE A 588 11.40 9.17 24.47
CA PHE A 588 11.21 10.30 25.38
C PHE A 588 9.96 10.06 26.24
N ASP A 589 10.08 10.24 27.55
CA ASP A 589 8.95 10.11 28.49
C ASP A 589 7.93 11.25 28.31
N PHE A 590 6.71 10.90 27.88
CA PHE A 590 5.58 11.83 27.69
C PHE A 590 4.64 11.91 28.91
N SER A 591 4.97 11.28 30.04
CA SER A 591 4.16 11.30 31.27
C SER A 591 3.85 12.74 31.75
N GLY A 592 4.77 13.69 31.53
CA GLY A 592 4.58 15.11 31.83
C GLY A 592 3.84 15.93 30.76
N VAL A 593 3.59 15.39 29.57
CA VAL A 593 3.01 16.11 28.42
C VAL A 593 1.49 15.94 28.36
N THR A 594 0.96 14.87 28.94
CA THR A 594 -0.47 14.53 28.94
C THR A 594 -1.33 15.66 29.55
N SER A 595 -0.91 16.27 30.65
CA SER A 595 -1.64 17.40 31.27
C SER A 595 -1.64 18.66 30.39
N THR A 596 -0.53 18.97 29.73
CA THR A 596 -0.41 20.13 28.83
C THR A 596 -1.14 19.93 27.49
N PHE A 597 -1.26 18.69 27.02
CA PHE A 597 -2.02 18.34 25.82
C PHE A 597 -3.53 18.50 26.03
N TRP A 598 -4.06 18.04 27.18
CA TRP A 598 -5.45 18.26 27.55
C TRP A 598 -5.77 19.75 27.77
N GLU A 599 -4.87 20.53 28.36
CA GLU A 599 -5.05 21.97 28.58
C GLU A 599 -4.99 22.82 27.28
N LEU A 600 -4.20 22.39 26.28
CA LEU A 600 -4.16 23.04 24.95
C LEU A 600 -5.35 22.64 24.05
N ARG A 601 -5.88 21.42 24.20
CA ARG A 601 -7.06 20.93 23.48
C ARG A 601 -8.33 21.63 23.94
N GLU A 602 -8.48 21.86 25.25
CA GLU A 602 -9.63 22.56 25.84
C GLU A 602 -9.71 24.05 25.44
N ARG A 603 -8.61 24.62 24.92
CA ARG A 603 -8.53 26.01 24.44
C ARG A 603 -8.52 26.18 22.91
N GLY A 604 -8.66 25.12 22.12
CA GLY A 604 -8.89 25.20 20.66
C GLY A 604 -7.75 25.78 19.81
N GLY A 605 -6.48 25.63 20.22
CA GLY A 605 -5.33 26.31 19.60
C GLY A 605 -4.33 25.43 18.83
N LEU A 606 -4.68 24.18 18.51
CA LEU A 606 -3.75 23.15 18.03
C LEU A 606 -3.16 23.40 16.62
N PHE A 607 -3.76 24.28 15.82
CA PHE A 607 -3.37 24.48 14.41
C PHE A 607 -2.50 25.72 14.15
N ASN A 608 -1.91 26.34 15.19
CA ASN A 608 -1.05 27.52 15.02
C ASN A 608 0.44 27.20 15.21
N PRO A 609 1.28 27.24 14.15
CA PRO A 609 2.69 26.84 14.21
C PRO A 609 3.55 27.71 15.15
N ARG A 610 3.08 28.93 15.48
CA ARG A 610 3.74 29.82 16.44
C ARG A 610 3.59 29.36 17.90
N ASN A 611 2.51 28.66 18.23
CA ASN A 611 2.28 28.07 19.55
C ASN A 611 3.09 26.78 19.74
N LEU A 612 3.33 26.04 18.65
CA LEU A 612 4.22 24.87 18.61
C LEU A 612 5.68 25.27 18.89
N MET A 613 6.14 26.42 18.36
CA MET A 613 7.49 26.94 18.62
C MET A 613 7.70 27.38 20.09
N ARG A 614 6.61 27.77 20.78
CA ARG A 614 6.64 28.10 22.22
C ARG A 614 6.85 26.87 23.12
N LEU A 615 6.52 25.68 22.61
CA LEU A 615 6.73 24.38 23.27
C LEU A 615 8.23 24.05 23.43
N VAL A 616 9.08 24.54 22.53
CA VAL A 616 10.53 24.27 22.51
C VAL A 616 11.33 25.28 23.35
N GLY A 617 10.78 26.48 23.59
CA GLY A 617 11.50 27.60 24.22
C GLY A 617 11.46 27.69 25.75
N HIS A 618 10.63 26.89 26.44
CA HIS A 618 10.45 26.98 27.90
C HIS A 618 10.63 25.63 28.61
N GLY A 619 11.88 25.19 28.74
CA GLY A 619 12.42 24.66 30.00
C GLY A 619 11.83 23.36 30.60
N LEU A 620 11.43 22.38 29.80
CA LEU A 620 11.19 21.01 30.27
C LEU A 620 11.96 20.02 29.40
N LEU A 621 13.22 19.80 29.77
CA LEU A 621 14.05 18.75 29.19
C LEU A 621 13.45 17.39 29.56
N PRO A 622 13.16 16.50 28.58
CA PRO A 622 12.70 15.16 28.87
C PRO A 622 13.78 14.42 29.67
N ARG A 623 13.38 13.75 30.75
CA ARG A 623 14.30 12.90 31.50
C ARG A 623 14.59 11.66 30.65
N VAL A 624 15.88 11.42 30.43
CA VAL A 624 16.38 10.15 29.90
C VAL A 624 16.09 9.09 30.96
N VAL A 625 15.02 8.33 30.77
CA VAL A 625 14.89 7.03 31.40
C VAL A 625 15.61 6.09 30.45
N GLU A 626 16.77 5.60 30.85
CA GLU A 626 17.45 4.52 30.12
C GLU A 626 16.47 3.35 30.06
N ASN A 627 15.97 3.04 28.86
CA ASN A 627 15.12 1.88 28.62
C ASN A 627 15.85 0.63 29.12
N MET A 628 15.40 0.15 30.28
CA MET A 628 15.94 -0.97 31.02
C MET A 628 15.56 -2.26 30.29
N LEU A 629 16.38 -2.61 29.30
CA LEU A 629 16.57 -3.99 28.90
C LEU A 629 16.70 -4.84 30.17
N ASP A 630 15.86 -5.87 30.26
CA ASP A 630 15.89 -6.96 31.25
C ASP A 630 14.96 -6.97 32.46
N ALA A 631 13.66 -6.98 32.24
CA ALA A 631 12.78 -7.65 33.21
C ALA A 631 13.18 -9.13 33.41
N LYS A 632 13.64 -9.80 32.34
CA LYS A 632 14.07 -11.21 32.35
C LYS A 632 15.46 -11.42 32.94
N VAL A 633 16.50 -10.66 32.57
CA VAL A 633 17.81 -10.78 33.25
C VAL A 633 17.80 -10.15 34.64
N GLU A 634 16.98 -9.13 34.94
CA GLU A 634 16.81 -8.71 36.35
C GLU A 634 16.27 -9.89 37.15
N LEU A 635 15.22 -10.56 36.67
CA LEU A 635 14.64 -11.72 37.32
C LEU A 635 15.65 -12.88 37.43
N ASP A 636 16.38 -13.20 36.36
CA ASP A 636 17.41 -14.25 36.36
C ASP A 636 18.61 -13.92 37.27
N GLY A 637 19.01 -12.65 37.32
CA GLY A 637 20.09 -12.16 38.19
C GLY A 637 19.70 -12.26 39.67
N ARG A 638 18.46 -11.86 40.01
CA ARG A 638 17.93 -12.00 41.37
C ARG A 638 17.74 -13.47 41.75
N LEU A 639 17.17 -14.29 40.87
CA LEU A 639 17.02 -15.72 41.09
C LEU A 639 18.37 -16.39 41.32
N ARG A 640 19.40 -16.08 40.53
CA ARG A 640 20.77 -16.57 40.73
C ARG A 640 21.34 -16.17 42.08
N THR A 641 21.09 -14.94 42.53
CA THR A 641 21.54 -14.45 43.84
C THR A 641 20.87 -15.25 44.98
N VAL A 642 19.55 -15.43 44.93
CA VAL A 642 18.79 -16.19 45.94
C VAL A 642 19.23 -17.66 45.97
N ILE A 643 19.46 -18.27 44.81
CA ILE A 643 19.97 -19.65 44.70
C ILE A 643 21.37 -19.75 45.34
N ASN A 644 22.27 -18.82 45.02
CA ASN A 644 23.61 -18.80 45.61
C ASN A 644 23.60 -18.59 47.12
N ASP A 645 22.75 -17.69 47.63
CA ASP A 645 22.61 -17.44 49.07
C ASP A 645 22.04 -18.65 49.82
N PHE A 646 21.09 -19.35 49.20
CA PHE A 646 20.55 -20.61 49.71
C PHE A 646 21.62 -21.72 49.76
N ILE A 647 22.34 -21.91 48.65
CA ILE A 647 23.43 -22.89 48.54
C ILE A 647 24.52 -22.59 49.57
N ASN A 648 24.99 -21.34 49.64
CA ASN A 648 26.01 -20.92 50.61
C ASN A 648 25.52 -21.05 52.05
N GLY A 649 24.23 -20.80 52.32
CA GLY A 649 23.63 -20.96 53.64
C GLY A 649 23.67 -22.40 54.14
N PHE A 650 23.27 -23.37 53.30
CA PHE A 650 23.35 -24.79 53.66
C PHE A 650 24.79 -25.32 53.67
N ALA A 651 25.61 -24.95 52.68
CA ALA A 651 27.00 -25.36 52.63
C ALA A 651 27.78 -24.84 53.84
N SER A 652 27.54 -23.60 54.27
CA SER A 652 28.17 -23.03 55.48
C SER A 652 27.70 -23.70 56.78
N LYS A 653 26.42 -24.11 56.87
CA LYS A 653 25.92 -24.89 58.02
C LYS A 653 26.54 -26.28 58.08
N MET A 654 26.61 -26.96 56.93
CA MET A 654 27.22 -28.28 56.78
C MET A 654 28.73 -28.26 57.11
N THR A 655 29.42 -27.19 56.74
CA THR A 655 30.87 -27.00 56.95
C THR A 655 31.24 -26.14 58.16
N ALA A 656 30.27 -25.76 59.00
CA ALA A 656 30.48 -24.85 60.15
C ALA A 656 31.52 -25.35 61.16
N SER A 657 31.74 -26.66 61.21
CA SER A 657 32.71 -27.31 62.10
C SER A 657 34.16 -27.22 61.59
N LEU A 658 34.40 -26.70 60.37
CA LEU A 658 35.74 -26.51 59.82
C LEU A 658 36.40 -25.25 60.42
N PRO A 659 37.65 -25.34 60.91
CA PRO A 659 38.32 -24.21 61.54
C PRO A 659 38.72 -23.13 60.52
N ALA A 660 38.22 -21.90 60.71
CA ALA A 660 38.51 -20.75 59.83
C ALA A 660 39.91 -20.14 60.01
N LYS A 661 40.58 -20.39 61.15
CA LYS A 661 41.95 -19.95 61.44
C LYS A 661 42.70 -21.07 62.17
N PHE A 662 43.85 -21.49 61.62
CA PHE A 662 44.79 -22.38 62.30
C PHE A 662 45.52 -21.58 63.39
N VAL A 663 44.90 -21.41 64.57
CA VAL A 663 45.57 -20.79 65.71
C VAL A 663 46.52 -21.81 66.32
N ASP A 664 47.80 -21.45 66.40
CA ASP A 664 48.84 -22.23 67.08
C ASP A 664 48.47 -22.44 68.56
N ALA A 665 47.89 -23.60 68.89
CA ALA A 665 47.86 -24.09 70.26
C ALA A 665 47.82 -25.63 70.26
N ARG A 666 48.80 -26.19 70.96
CA ARG A 666 49.25 -27.59 71.08
C ARG A 666 48.24 -28.68 71.45
N ASN A 667 46.92 -28.52 71.33
CA ASN A 667 45.95 -29.55 71.74
C ASN A 667 44.76 -29.69 70.76
N LEU A 668 44.99 -30.02 69.49
CA LEU A 668 43.97 -30.67 68.66
C LEU A 668 44.52 -32.01 68.16
N GLN A 669 43.87 -33.10 68.55
CA GLN A 669 44.19 -34.43 68.03
C GLN A 669 43.88 -34.46 66.53
N ARG A 670 44.77 -35.09 65.74
CA ARG A 670 44.81 -35.00 64.26
C ARG A 670 43.59 -35.60 63.52
N GLY A 671 42.56 -36.11 64.21
CA GLY A 671 41.39 -36.74 63.62
C GLY A 671 40.03 -36.12 63.97
N GLU A 672 39.96 -35.21 64.94
CA GLU A 672 38.67 -34.69 65.46
C GLU A 672 38.08 -33.55 64.62
N LEU A 673 38.72 -33.18 63.50
CA LEU A 673 38.31 -32.03 62.68
C LEU A 673 37.26 -32.36 61.62
N ILE A 674 37.23 -33.61 61.13
CA ILE A 674 36.33 -34.02 60.05
C ILE A 674 35.04 -34.64 60.58
N TYR A 675 35.12 -35.46 61.64
CA TYR A 675 33.94 -36.16 62.17
C TYR A 675 32.76 -35.25 62.52
N PRO A 676 32.96 -34.06 63.15
CA PRO A 676 31.86 -33.12 63.40
C PRO A 676 31.28 -32.50 62.12
N THR A 677 32.08 -32.37 61.06
CA THR A 677 31.64 -31.91 59.74
C THR A 677 30.84 -32.99 59.01
N CYS A 678 31.32 -34.24 59.02
CA CYS A 678 30.61 -35.38 58.47
C CYS A 678 29.26 -35.60 59.16
N GLN A 679 29.22 -35.51 60.49
CA GLN A 679 27.98 -35.66 61.26
C GLN A 679 26.98 -34.53 60.99
N ASN A 680 27.45 -33.31 60.73
CA ASN A 680 26.57 -32.20 60.34
C ASN A 680 26.00 -32.41 58.93
N ILE A 681 26.82 -32.89 57.99
CA ILE A 681 26.38 -33.23 56.62
C ILE A 681 25.33 -34.34 56.66
N GLU A 682 25.56 -35.43 57.41
CA GLU A 682 24.60 -36.54 57.54
C GLU A 682 23.25 -36.09 58.13
N LYS A 683 23.24 -35.07 59.00
CA LYS A 683 22.01 -34.52 59.59
C LYS A 683 21.29 -33.52 58.69
N GLU A 684 22.04 -32.66 58.01
CA GLU A 684 21.45 -31.56 57.22
C GLU A 684 21.02 -31.98 55.81
N VAL A 685 21.60 -33.03 55.22
CA VAL A 685 21.18 -33.55 53.90
C VAL A 685 19.71 -34.03 53.86
N PRO A 686 19.20 -34.85 54.81
CA PRO A 686 17.78 -35.22 54.83
C PRO A 686 16.88 -34.02 55.16
N ASN A 687 17.36 -33.06 55.94
CA ASN A 687 16.65 -31.80 56.21
C ASN A 687 16.50 -30.97 54.93
N LEU A 688 17.59 -30.76 54.19
CA LEU A 688 17.60 -30.08 52.89
C LEU A 688 16.58 -30.68 51.92
N ARG A 689 16.59 -32.02 51.77
CA ARG A 689 15.65 -32.73 50.89
C ARG A 689 14.20 -32.55 51.34
N LYS A 690 13.92 -32.60 52.64
CA LYS A 690 12.59 -32.35 53.19
C LYS A 690 12.10 -30.93 52.91
N VAL A 691 12.91 -29.91 53.21
CA VAL A 691 12.50 -28.51 53.02
C VAL A 691 12.32 -28.17 51.54
N LEU A 692 13.18 -28.70 50.64
CA LEU A 692 13.00 -28.56 49.19
C LEU A 692 11.71 -29.23 48.70
N SER A 693 11.31 -30.36 49.29
CA SER A 693 10.06 -31.04 48.95
C SER A 693 8.80 -30.31 49.43
N GLU A 694 8.91 -29.39 50.39
CA GLU A 694 7.77 -28.58 50.89
C GLU A 694 7.49 -27.33 50.04
N TYR A 695 8.43 -26.90 49.19
CA TYR A 695 8.35 -25.63 48.44
C TYR A 695 8.46 -25.75 46.93
N LEU A 696 9.10 -26.80 46.42
CA LEU A 696 9.24 -27.06 44.99
C LEU A 696 8.46 -28.33 44.65
N ASP A 697 7.82 -28.36 43.49
CA ASP A 697 7.18 -29.58 42.96
C ASP A 697 8.12 -30.33 42.01
N ASP A 698 8.88 -29.60 41.18
CA ASP A 698 9.80 -30.15 40.17
C ASP A 698 10.93 -31.00 40.78
N GLY A 699 10.91 -32.31 40.49
CA GLY A 699 11.92 -33.29 40.91
C GLY A 699 13.31 -33.00 40.36
N ARG A 700 13.42 -32.53 39.12
CA ARG A 700 14.72 -32.24 38.47
C ARG A 700 15.38 -31.02 39.08
N MET A 701 14.60 -29.98 39.39
CA MET A 701 15.11 -28.78 40.03
C MET A 701 15.58 -29.05 41.47
N LYS A 702 14.87 -29.92 42.21
CA LYS A 702 15.31 -30.39 43.54
C LYS A 702 16.68 -31.07 43.47
N GLU A 703 16.84 -32.05 42.58
CA GLU A 703 18.12 -32.76 42.43
C GLU A 703 19.25 -31.82 41.99
N THR A 704 18.96 -30.86 41.10
CA THR A 704 19.95 -29.86 40.66
C THR A 704 20.41 -28.97 41.81
N LEU A 705 19.50 -28.54 42.69
CA LEU A 705 19.85 -27.74 43.88
C LEU A 705 20.61 -28.56 44.92
N VAL A 706 20.24 -29.83 45.13
CA VAL A 706 20.99 -30.73 46.03
C VAL A 706 22.40 -30.99 45.50
N GLY A 707 22.55 -31.20 44.18
CA GLY A 707 23.85 -31.29 43.50
C GLY A 707 24.69 -30.03 43.66
N ALA A 708 24.10 -28.86 43.45
CA ALA A 708 24.81 -27.59 43.63
C ALA A 708 25.26 -27.35 45.08
N VAL A 709 24.50 -27.81 46.08
CA VAL A 709 24.93 -27.79 47.49
C VAL A 709 26.08 -28.75 47.73
N GLN A 710 26.02 -29.97 47.16
CA GLN A 710 27.10 -30.95 47.25
C GLN A 710 28.41 -30.38 46.67
N ASP A 711 28.37 -29.87 45.44
CA ASP A 711 29.54 -29.28 44.77
C ASP A 711 30.11 -28.12 45.58
N ARG A 712 29.25 -27.30 46.19
CA ARG A 712 29.70 -26.18 47.03
C ARG A 712 30.35 -26.65 48.32
N VAL A 713 29.83 -27.70 48.96
CA VAL A 713 30.44 -28.31 50.15
C VAL A 713 31.82 -28.88 49.82
N ILE A 714 31.95 -29.55 48.67
CA ILE A 714 33.23 -30.07 48.18
C ILE A 714 34.21 -28.92 47.93
N GLN A 715 33.79 -27.84 47.27
CA GLN A 715 34.64 -26.65 47.06
C GLN A 715 35.11 -26.00 48.36
N ILE A 716 34.23 -25.87 49.37
CA ILE A 716 34.63 -25.31 50.67
C ILE A 716 35.65 -26.24 51.37
N TYR A 717 35.50 -27.55 51.20
CA TYR A 717 36.45 -28.53 51.72
C TYR A 717 37.79 -28.51 50.97
N GLU A 718 37.78 -28.35 49.64
CA GLU A 718 38.97 -28.13 48.81
C GLU A 718 39.77 -26.91 49.28
N ASP A 719 39.09 -25.77 49.43
CA ASP A 719 39.70 -24.53 49.93
C ASP A 719 40.31 -24.71 51.33
N PHE A 720 39.65 -25.49 52.20
CA PHE A 720 40.16 -25.86 53.52
C PHE A 720 41.39 -26.77 53.40
N PHE A 721 41.32 -27.79 52.54
CA PHE A 721 42.38 -28.77 52.33
C PHE A 721 43.64 -28.11 51.75
N GLU A 722 43.51 -27.17 50.81
CA GLU A 722 44.64 -26.39 50.28
C GLU A 722 45.32 -25.54 51.35
N LYS A 723 44.53 -24.85 52.20
CA LYS A 723 45.04 -24.05 53.32
C LYS A 723 45.71 -24.93 54.38
N TYR A 724 45.12 -26.08 54.69
CA TYR A 724 45.68 -27.09 55.58
C TYR A 724 47.03 -27.60 55.05
N THR A 725 47.07 -28.03 53.79
CA THR A 725 48.28 -28.54 53.13
C THR A 725 49.38 -27.49 53.08
N SER A 726 49.02 -26.23 52.81
CA SER A 726 49.96 -25.10 52.83
C SER A 726 50.52 -24.82 54.23
N SER A 727 49.70 -24.99 55.28
CA SER A 727 50.13 -24.81 56.68
C SER A 727 51.03 -25.95 57.18
N GLU A 728 50.72 -27.20 56.81
CA GLU A 728 51.51 -28.39 57.17
C GLU A 728 52.85 -28.44 56.40
N ARG A 729 52.87 -27.97 55.14
CA ARG A 729 54.12 -27.75 54.39
C ARG A 729 55.03 -26.73 55.08
N ARG A 730 54.48 -25.65 55.64
CA ARG A 730 55.25 -24.67 56.44
C ARG A 730 55.77 -25.26 57.76
N LYS A 731 55.10 -26.29 58.31
CA LYS A 731 55.49 -27.00 59.53
C LYS A 731 56.40 -28.23 59.28
N GLY A 732 56.72 -28.53 58.01
CA GLY A 732 57.64 -29.61 57.63
C GLY A 732 57.05 -31.03 57.64
N ASN A 733 55.72 -31.18 57.75
CA ASN A 733 55.06 -32.49 57.74
C ASN A 733 54.64 -32.89 56.31
N PRO A 734 54.93 -34.12 55.85
CA PRO A 734 54.41 -34.61 54.58
C PRO A 734 52.91 -34.91 54.69
N VAL A 735 52.10 -34.23 53.88
CA VAL A 735 50.66 -34.50 53.75
C VAL A 735 50.46 -35.53 52.64
N SER A 736 49.74 -36.63 52.92
CA SER A 736 49.40 -37.65 51.92
C SER A 736 48.39 -37.08 50.93
N THR A 737 48.70 -37.17 49.63
CA THR A 737 47.85 -36.65 48.54
C THR A 737 47.00 -37.73 47.87
N LYS A 738 46.99 -38.96 48.41
CA LYS A 738 46.22 -40.07 47.84
C LYS A 738 45.73 -41.05 48.90
N GLY A 739 44.42 -41.23 48.94
CA GLY A 739 43.69 -42.31 49.61
C GLY A 739 43.29 -42.01 51.05
N LYS A 740 42.31 -42.78 51.55
CA LYS A 740 41.90 -42.85 52.96
C LYS A 740 43.12 -43.00 53.86
N GLY A 741 43.60 -41.89 54.41
CA GLY A 741 44.44 -41.92 55.60
C GLY A 741 43.72 -42.64 56.73
N ARG A 742 44.46 -43.15 57.72
CA ARG A 742 43.88 -43.78 58.92
C ARG A 742 42.74 -42.93 59.47
N GLU A 743 41.74 -43.57 60.07
CA GLU A 743 40.44 -43.03 60.54
C GLU A 743 40.52 -41.73 61.37
N ASP A 744 41.73 -41.33 61.79
CA ASP A 744 42.05 -40.12 62.54
C ASP A 744 42.82 -39.05 61.73
N THR A 745 42.64 -38.96 60.41
CA THR A 745 43.35 -37.97 59.55
C THR A 745 42.44 -37.24 58.57
N VAL A 746 42.82 -36.00 58.21
CA VAL A 746 42.11 -35.20 57.20
C VAL A 746 42.07 -35.95 55.86
N TRP A 747 40.89 -36.18 55.29
CA TRP A 747 40.69 -36.92 54.03
C TRP A 747 41.20 -36.09 52.84
N ASP A 748 41.73 -36.76 51.82
CA ASP A 748 41.98 -36.13 50.53
C ASP A 748 40.65 -35.74 49.87
N VAL A 749 40.71 -34.73 48.98
CA VAL A 749 39.56 -34.16 48.29
C VAL A 749 38.75 -35.24 47.57
N ASP A 750 39.43 -36.15 46.86
CA ASP A 750 38.78 -37.24 46.10
C ASP A 750 37.99 -38.19 47.02
N THR A 751 38.56 -38.60 48.15
CA THR A 751 37.87 -39.45 49.14
C THR A 751 36.69 -38.74 49.79
N PHE A 752 36.81 -37.43 50.06
CA PHE A 752 35.72 -36.64 50.62
C PHE A 752 34.58 -36.45 49.61
N ALA A 753 34.91 -36.22 48.33
CA ALA A 753 33.95 -36.12 47.24
C ALA A 753 33.18 -37.43 47.03
N GLU A 754 33.87 -38.58 46.96
CA GLU A 754 33.23 -39.91 46.86
C GLU A 754 32.30 -40.21 48.06
N TRP A 755 32.68 -39.79 49.26
CA TRP A 755 31.83 -39.92 50.45
C TRP A 755 30.60 -39.00 50.40
N CYS A 756 30.77 -37.75 49.95
CA CYS A 756 29.66 -36.82 49.75
C CYS A 756 28.68 -37.33 48.69
N GLU A 757 29.15 -37.92 47.58
CA GLU A 757 28.29 -38.54 46.56
C GLU A 757 27.39 -39.64 47.15
N GLY A 758 27.93 -40.48 48.04
CA GLY A 758 27.19 -41.56 48.69
C GLY A 758 26.08 -41.09 49.66
N ILE A 759 26.22 -39.89 50.23
CA ILE A 759 25.26 -39.32 51.20
C ILE A 759 24.24 -38.42 50.52
N PHE A 760 24.69 -37.53 49.63
CA PHE A 760 23.79 -36.63 48.91
C PHE A 760 22.94 -37.38 47.89
N ARG A 761 23.46 -38.46 47.27
CA ARG A 761 22.73 -39.33 46.31
C ARG A 761 22.05 -38.55 45.18
N VAL A 762 22.78 -37.62 44.59
CA VAL A 762 22.26 -36.76 43.52
C VAL A 762 22.00 -37.60 42.27
N GLY A 763 20.77 -37.55 41.74
CA GLY A 763 20.39 -38.27 40.51
C GLY A 763 19.80 -39.68 40.70
N PHE A 764 19.66 -40.17 41.95
CA PHE A 764 18.84 -41.36 42.24
C PHE A 764 17.40 -40.92 42.51
N LEU A 765 16.57 -40.90 41.47
CA LEU A 765 15.11 -40.92 41.64
C LEU A 765 14.77 -42.16 42.49
N GLY A 766 14.11 -41.95 43.63
CA GLY A 766 13.75 -43.03 44.54
C GLY A 766 12.90 -44.12 43.86
N PRO A 767 12.81 -45.32 44.44
CA PRO A 767 12.09 -46.44 43.85
C PRO A 767 10.58 -46.12 43.86
N GLY A 768 10.06 -45.65 42.73
CA GLY A 768 8.64 -45.29 42.63
C GLY A 768 8.16 -44.74 41.30
N GLN A 769 9.02 -44.53 40.31
CA GLN A 769 8.57 -44.13 38.97
C GLN A 769 9.34 -44.95 37.93
N GLU A 770 8.70 -46.03 37.48
CA GLU A 770 9.15 -46.83 36.34
C GLU A 770 9.13 -45.92 35.11
N VAL A 771 10.32 -45.67 34.55
CA VAL A 771 10.46 -45.10 33.22
C VAL A 771 10.40 -46.27 32.26
N ASP A 772 9.36 -46.26 31.42
CA ASP A 772 9.21 -47.12 30.25
C ASP A 772 10.31 -46.74 29.25
N ASP A 773 11.40 -47.52 29.22
CA ASP A 773 12.49 -47.37 28.25
C ASP A 773 12.04 -47.96 26.90
N GLY A 774 11.52 -47.09 26.05
CA GLY A 774 11.41 -47.29 24.61
C GLY A 774 12.08 -46.14 23.88
N ASP A 775 13.37 -46.26 23.57
CA ASP A 775 13.83 -46.25 22.17
C ASP A 775 15.36 -46.26 22.08
N GLU A 776 15.80 -47.11 21.15
CA GLU A 776 17.17 -47.25 20.69
C GLU A 776 17.66 -46.00 19.93
N ASP A 777 18.99 -45.87 19.98
CA ASP A 777 19.87 -45.45 18.89
C ASP A 777 20.50 -44.05 18.86
N THR A 778 21.82 -44.11 19.12
CA THR A 778 22.92 -43.38 18.49
C THR A 778 23.15 -41.89 18.81
N THR A 779 24.27 -41.62 19.50
CA THR A 779 25.44 -41.04 18.83
C THR A 779 26.70 -41.27 19.65
N SER A 780 27.73 -41.72 18.96
CA SER A 780 28.98 -42.29 19.46
C SER A 780 30.15 -41.31 19.32
N ARG A 781 31.09 -41.38 20.28
CA ARG A 781 32.57 -41.26 20.16
C ARG A 781 33.16 -41.08 21.56
N SER A 782 34.23 -41.71 22.01
CA SER A 782 35.10 -42.79 21.51
C SER A 782 36.16 -43.02 22.60
N LEU A 783 36.33 -44.25 23.09
CA LEU A 783 37.50 -44.67 23.86
C LEU A 783 38.19 -45.81 23.10
N SER A 784 39.38 -45.52 22.58
CA SER A 784 40.27 -46.50 21.95
C SER A 784 41.07 -47.24 23.01
N ARG A 785 41.00 -48.58 23.01
CA ARG A 785 41.92 -49.46 23.76
C ARG A 785 42.57 -50.40 22.76
N GLY A 786 43.85 -50.17 22.47
CA GLY A 786 44.69 -51.08 21.68
C GLY A 786 45.46 -52.03 22.60
N GLY A 787 45.54 -53.31 22.21
CA GLY A 787 46.40 -54.29 22.88
C GLY A 787 45.99 -55.74 22.64
N SER A 788 46.17 -56.23 21.41
CA SER A 788 46.28 -57.66 21.04
C SER A 788 47.75 -58.10 21.16
N PRO A 789 48.12 -59.37 20.89
CA PRO A 789 47.55 -60.67 21.31
C PRO A 789 48.67 -61.63 21.79
N GLY A 790 48.35 -62.86 22.22
CA GLY A 790 49.38 -63.91 22.30
C GLY A 790 49.04 -65.15 23.12
N SER A 791 48.69 -66.22 22.39
CA SER A 791 48.74 -67.65 22.73
C SER A 791 47.70 -68.24 23.68
#